data_AF-C7U027-F1
#
_entry.id   AF-C7U027-F1
#
_cell.length_a   1.000
_cell.length_b   1.000
_cell.length_c   1.000
_cell.angle_alpha   90.00
_cell.angle_beta   90.00
_cell.angle_gamma   90.00
#
_symmetry.space_group_name_H-M   'P 1'
#
loop_
_entity.id
_entity.type
_entity.pdbx_description
1 polymer ?
#
loop_
_entity_poly.entity_id
_entity_poly.type
_entity_poly.pdbx_seq_one_letter_code
_entity_poly.pdbx_strand_id
1 'polypeptide(L)'
;MKQMSYMTRWTYSTSHKDMAMTYLMYGMMSAMMGTGMSVMMRAELSNGNSQFFHGNNHAFNVIITGHAMAMIFLFVMPVTMGAFGNFFLPMMIGAVDMAFARLNNISFWCLPPGLVCIMCSVTMENGAGTGWTYPPLSSMGSHSGPSVDLAMFALHLTSISSLLGAMNFMVTVFNMRTMGLHMMNMPLFVWAMFFTAFLLLLSLPVLTAGVTLLLMDRNFNTGFYEVGAGGDPITYEHTFFFGHPEVYIMIMPGFGMMSHMMSTYSKKPVFGEMGMIYAMGSMGLLGFLVWSHHMYVVGLDMDSRAYFTSATMMMAVPTGIKIWASVRMCMKMLPSVTHCVETMESYSTNSMTVRGGGQQPVTKRTMRSAVGYMCTMCKTKMCTKANSYMRNKTNCWRSSYFGLDSTSSWYTQLQDYTSSLVVKIYAKCSSIKQTCTLTNALRTDNERSSLYNTMTNLVSCVMHVTGEVFTYCNKYFIKDKYYNNKDGRGFMVVNHRFMKEAKYLGNKIMLSRSYSTRSKKSNSVVVQTQEENSKEFEILTKHWINCKNNPNRIFKDIKGYLKLDNLWFAAFTKIKANNGNKTVKPDNLGINTTTRKRMLEVKQYVLNNQYEWSGVKRMMMPKSGKPGKFRPLGIPSINDRLVQEVIKMMMEPIFEMNFKENSFGFRPNRDCQTATKYLNTKMKNSTWFIEGDIKSYFDTIDHQMLMSIISKRMQDPIMTKTIRTGLKAKVFQDNKVFMPEVGTPQGGMLSSLTSNMYTDMLDKYMDKLYYEYLGEAVSQNRQKNPEYNKTMRNNSEQANYITVKYVRYADEFTMGVNGSHSLAVEIKNKVSKFLKNELNTILSEEKIHITHMSKRMSFLGYMFGRNSYIMKQRYNSKIVNRRIIMPTLYVDMEKVMQRLKEKGFCDGDGNPIPCFKFLRYSQFETNNKINMIMRDTCNLWSMANNRKQATARMAYMLRYSIAKVYATKFKTKTVAKVFKMGGNDLSKPIGNTKKSAIGITDKDNMKIKPVTYDRYWKMPERKGLKLTNSWKPEYLVSTENNDMESFLKHITESIFK
;
A
#
# COMPACT_ATOMS: atom_id res chain seq x y z
N MET A 1 -58.73 11.74 -0.55
CA MET A 1 -57.96 10.48 -0.43
C MET A 1 -58.90 9.43 0.14
N LYS A 2 -59.29 8.41 -0.64
CA LYS A 2 -60.09 7.29 -0.11
C LYS A 2 -59.31 6.65 1.04
N GLN A 3 -59.93 6.45 2.21
CA GLN A 3 -59.36 5.63 3.28
C GLN A 3 -59.03 4.25 2.68
N MET A 4 -57.74 3.95 2.54
CA MET A 4 -57.32 2.59 2.23
C MET A 4 -57.75 1.69 3.38
N SER A 5 -58.36 0.55 3.03
CA SER A 5 -58.66 -0.51 4.00
C SER A 5 -57.39 -0.89 4.78
N TYR A 6 -57.54 -1.14 6.08
CA TYR A 6 -56.43 -1.56 6.96
C TYR A 6 -55.67 -2.77 6.40
N MET A 7 -56.40 -3.72 5.79
CA MET A 7 -55.81 -4.88 5.11
C MET A 7 -54.93 -4.44 3.92
N THR A 8 -55.42 -3.53 3.07
CA THR A 8 -54.64 -3.06 1.91
C THR A 8 -53.34 -2.37 2.34
N ARG A 9 -53.34 -1.66 3.47
CA ARG A 9 -52.15 -0.95 3.96
C ARG A 9 -51.11 -1.86 4.62
N TRP A 10 -51.54 -2.83 5.43
CA TRP A 10 -50.62 -3.62 6.27
C TRP A 10 -50.34 -5.01 5.73
N THR A 11 -51.33 -5.72 5.16
CA THR A 11 -51.12 -7.08 4.64
C THR A 11 -50.71 -7.08 3.17
N TYR A 12 -51.37 -6.26 2.35
CA TYR A 12 -51.03 -6.10 0.92
C TYR A 12 -50.16 -4.87 0.64
N SER A 13 -49.36 -4.47 1.63
CA SER A 13 -48.50 -3.30 1.51
C SER A 13 -47.45 -3.47 0.43
N THR A 14 -47.15 -2.38 -0.28
CA THR A 14 -45.99 -2.27 -1.16
C THR A 14 -45.02 -1.19 -0.70
N SER A 15 -45.39 -0.39 0.30
CA SER A 15 -44.61 0.72 0.82
C SER A 15 -43.45 0.22 1.67
N HIS A 16 -42.21 0.56 1.32
CA HIS A 16 -41.04 0.19 2.13
C HIS A 16 -41.11 0.66 3.60
N LYS A 17 -41.84 1.74 3.89
CA LYS A 17 -41.99 2.28 5.25
C LYS A 17 -42.94 1.45 6.10
N ASP A 18 -44.10 1.10 5.55
CA ASP A 18 -45.06 0.26 6.27
C ASP A 18 -44.46 -1.14 6.47
N MET A 19 -43.78 -1.69 5.45
CA MET A 19 -43.02 -2.94 5.58
C MET A 19 -41.94 -2.86 6.67
N ALA A 20 -41.15 -1.78 6.72
CA ALA A 20 -40.15 -1.62 7.75
C ALA A 20 -40.75 -1.61 9.18
N MET A 21 -41.92 -0.99 9.35
CA MET A 21 -42.62 -0.98 10.64
C MET A 21 -43.16 -2.37 11.00
N THR A 22 -43.65 -3.16 10.04
CA THR A 22 -44.08 -4.55 10.33
C THR A 22 -42.89 -5.43 10.72
N TYR A 23 -41.74 -5.32 10.04
CA TYR A 23 -40.49 -5.98 10.46
C TYR A 23 -40.08 -5.60 11.88
N LEU A 24 -40.20 -4.32 12.25
CA LEU A 24 -39.84 -3.85 13.59
C LEU A 24 -40.77 -4.43 14.65
N MET A 25 -42.09 -4.36 14.44
CA MET A 25 -43.07 -4.91 15.38
C MET A 25 -42.87 -6.42 15.58
N TYR A 26 -42.71 -7.16 14.49
CA TYR A 26 -42.42 -8.59 14.51
C TYR A 26 -41.11 -8.91 15.23
N GLY A 27 -40.05 -8.17 14.92
CA GLY A 27 -38.73 -8.36 15.52
C GLY A 27 -38.75 -8.13 17.04
N MET A 28 -39.44 -7.08 17.51
CA MET A 28 -39.58 -6.81 18.94
C MET A 28 -40.38 -7.90 19.66
N MET A 29 -41.44 -8.44 19.05
CA MET A 29 -42.19 -9.58 19.58
C MET A 29 -41.28 -10.82 19.70
N SER A 30 -40.53 -11.14 18.66
CA SER A 30 -39.59 -12.28 18.65
C SER A 30 -38.47 -12.11 19.67
N ALA A 31 -38.00 -10.87 19.89
CA ALA A 31 -37.01 -10.54 20.91
C ALA A 31 -37.51 -10.83 22.33
N MET A 32 -38.78 -10.53 22.62
CA MET A 32 -39.38 -10.83 23.91
C MET A 32 -39.44 -12.34 24.16
N MET A 33 -39.81 -13.12 23.14
CA MET A 33 -39.83 -14.60 23.22
C MET A 33 -38.43 -15.17 23.43
N GLY A 34 -37.45 -14.75 22.62
CA GLY A 34 -36.06 -15.19 22.76
C GLY A 34 -35.44 -14.78 24.10
N THR A 35 -35.74 -13.58 24.59
CA THR A 35 -35.27 -13.11 25.91
C THR A 35 -35.91 -13.91 27.04
N GLY A 36 -37.19 -14.27 26.92
CA GLY A 36 -37.86 -15.16 27.88
C GLY A 36 -37.13 -16.49 28.04
N MET A 37 -36.76 -17.14 26.93
CA MET A 37 -35.94 -18.36 26.93
C MET A 37 -34.55 -18.14 27.57
N SER A 38 -33.92 -16.99 27.31
CA SER A 38 -32.63 -16.62 27.92
C SER A 38 -32.71 -16.48 29.44
N VAL A 39 -33.80 -15.87 29.94
CA VAL A 39 -34.05 -15.74 31.39
C VAL A 39 -34.20 -17.11 32.02
N MET A 40 -34.94 -18.04 31.40
CA MET A 40 -35.04 -19.42 31.88
C MET A 40 -33.68 -20.12 31.96
N MET A 41 -32.83 -19.96 30.92
CA MET A 41 -31.47 -20.51 30.94
C MET A 41 -30.61 -19.94 32.07
N ARG A 42 -30.65 -18.61 32.26
CA ARG A 42 -29.89 -17.92 33.30
C ARG A 42 -30.38 -18.27 34.70
N ALA A 43 -31.68 -18.50 34.86
CA ALA A 43 -32.29 -18.94 36.10
C ALA A 43 -31.81 -20.36 36.46
N GLU A 44 -31.75 -21.28 35.49
CA GLU A 44 -31.19 -22.63 35.71
C GLU A 44 -29.70 -22.57 36.09
N LEU A 45 -28.91 -21.76 35.39
CA LEU A 45 -27.47 -21.62 35.62
C LEU A 45 -27.09 -20.76 36.84
N SER A 46 -28.06 -20.41 37.70
CA SER A 46 -27.80 -19.56 38.86
C SER A 46 -27.00 -20.25 39.96
N ASN A 47 -27.09 -21.58 40.06
CA ASN A 47 -26.37 -22.42 41.00
C ASN A 47 -25.92 -23.74 40.33
N GLY A 48 -25.04 -24.50 41.00
CA GLY A 48 -24.50 -25.76 40.45
C GLY A 48 -25.46 -26.95 40.43
N ASN A 49 -26.56 -26.91 41.18
CA ASN A 49 -27.60 -27.95 41.19
C ASN A 49 -28.74 -27.56 40.24
N SER A 50 -29.55 -28.53 39.77
CA SER A 50 -30.73 -28.19 38.97
C SER A 50 -31.73 -27.37 39.79
N GLN A 51 -32.24 -26.28 39.20
CA GLN A 51 -33.07 -25.29 39.89
C GLN A 51 -34.53 -25.32 39.40
N PHE A 52 -34.73 -25.16 38.08
CA PHE A 52 -36.03 -24.97 37.42
C PHE A 52 -36.39 -26.12 36.50
N PHE A 53 -35.42 -26.77 35.86
CA PHE A 53 -35.67 -27.88 34.94
C PHE A 53 -35.75 -29.25 35.61
N HIS A 54 -35.68 -29.34 36.94
CA HIS A 54 -35.85 -30.58 37.72
C HIS A 54 -34.97 -31.75 37.22
N GLY A 55 -33.73 -31.46 36.81
CA GLY A 55 -32.78 -32.44 36.27
C GLY A 55 -32.94 -32.76 34.77
N ASN A 56 -33.89 -32.13 34.07
CA ASN A 56 -34.10 -32.32 32.64
C ASN A 56 -33.10 -31.51 31.79
N ASN A 57 -31.93 -32.10 31.57
CA ASN A 57 -30.86 -31.51 30.76
C ASN A 57 -31.24 -31.34 29.27
N HIS A 58 -32.15 -32.18 28.76
CA HIS A 58 -32.61 -32.09 27.38
C HIS A 58 -33.49 -30.86 27.15
N ALA A 59 -34.45 -30.60 28.06
CA ALA A 59 -35.26 -29.39 28.02
C ALA A 59 -34.40 -28.12 28.05
N PHE A 60 -33.30 -28.11 28.82
CA PHE A 60 -32.33 -27.02 28.82
C PHE A 60 -31.69 -26.81 27.44
N ASN A 61 -31.28 -27.88 26.75
CA ASN A 61 -30.74 -27.80 25.38
C ASN A 61 -31.76 -27.33 24.35
N VAL A 62 -33.03 -27.70 24.49
CA VAL A 62 -34.12 -27.23 23.63
C VAL A 62 -34.31 -25.72 23.78
N ILE A 63 -34.33 -25.22 25.02
CA ILE A 63 -34.45 -23.79 25.31
C ILE A 63 -33.22 -23.02 24.79
N ILE A 64 -32.00 -23.56 24.91
CA ILE A 64 -30.79 -22.98 24.29
C ILE A 64 -30.95 -22.84 22.78
N THR A 65 -31.38 -23.92 22.13
CA THR A 65 -31.54 -23.98 20.67
C THR A 65 -32.61 -22.99 20.20
N GLY A 66 -33.77 -22.99 20.86
CA GLY A 66 -34.86 -22.04 20.60
C GLY A 66 -34.46 -20.59 20.82
N HIS A 67 -33.73 -20.28 21.91
CA HIS A 67 -33.20 -18.94 22.18
C HIS A 67 -32.29 -18.45 21.05
N ALA A 68 -31.31 -19.27 20.66
CA ALA A 68 -30.33 -18.91 19.63
C ALA A 68 -31.01 -18.65 18.27
N MET A 69 -31.90 -19.56 17.84
CA MET A 69 -32.62 -19.42 16.58
C MET A 69 -33.55 -18.20 16.58
N ALA A 70 -34.29 -17.96 17.66
CA ALA A 70 -35.18 -16.81 17.78
C ALA A 70 -34.41 -15.47 17.77
N MET A 71 -33.32 -15.37 18.53
CA MET A 71 -32.58 -14.11 18.65
C MET A 71 -31.86 -13.73 17.35
N ILE A 72 -31.28 -14.70 16.63
CA ILE A 72 -30.50 -14.42 15.42
C ILE A 72 -31.42 -14.20 14.22
N PHE A 73 -32.23 -15.21 13.86
CA PHE A 73 -33.00 -15.20 12.61
C PHE A 73 -34.35 -14.49 12.71
N LEU A 74 -34.95 -14.39 13.89
CA LEU A 74 -36.28 -13.77 14.06
C LEU A 74 -36.22 -12.38 14.70
N PHE A 75 -35.13 -12.03 15.38
CA PHE A 75 -34.94 -10.69 15.95
C PHE A 75 -33.85 -9.88 15.24
N VAL A 76 -32.57 -10.24 15.40
CA VAL A 76 -31.45 -9.39 14.96
C VAL A 76 -31.51 -9.16 13.44
N MET A 77 -31.69 -10.21 12.63
CA MET A 77 -31.78 -10.04 11.18
C MET A 77 -33.03 -9.25 10.75
N PRO A 78 -34.27 -9.57 11.18
CA PRO A 78 -35.45 -8.80 10.82
C PRO A 78 -35.41 -7.35 11.26
N VAL A 79 -34.82 -7.02 12.40
CA VAL A 79 -34.72 -5.62 12.85
C VAL A 79 -33.63 -4.87 12.09
N THR A 80 -32.42 -5.42 12.01
CA THR A 80 -31.30 -4.70 11.38
C THR A 80 -31.45 -4.59 9.87
N MET A 81 -31.83 -5.68 9.20
CA MET A 81 -31.97 -5.74 7.75
C MET A 81 -33.39 -5.43 7.30
N GLY A 82 -34.39 -6.04 7.95
CA GLY A 82 -35.79 -5.86 7.59
C GLY A 82 -36.31 -4.47 7.94
N ALA A 83 -36.21 -4.04 9.20
CA ALA A 83 -36.74 -2.74 9.62
C ALA A 83 -35.85 -1.59 9.18
N PHE A 84 -34.62 -1.50 9.71
CA PHE A 84 -33.75 -0.36 9.43
C PHE A 84 -33.29 -0.31 7.97
N GLY A 85 -33.04 -1.46 7.34
CA GLY A 85 -32.73 -1.54 5.93
C GLY A 85 -33.86 -0.99 5.06
N ASN A 86 -35.07 -1.53 5.18
CA ASN A 86 -36.21 -1.05 4.37
C ASN A 86 -36.60 0.38 4.67
N PHE A 87 -36.45 0.85 5.91
CA PHE A 87 -36.79 2.23 6.24
C PHE A 87 -35.76 3.21 5.69
N PHE A 88 -34.50 3.07 6.10
CA PHE A 88 -33.49 4.11 5.87
C PHE A 88 -32.81 4.00 4.51
N LEU A 89 -32.65 2.81 3.92
CA LEU A 89 -31.88 2.67 2.68
C LEU A 89 -32.51 3.45 1.52
N PRO A 90 -33.81 3.31 1.18
CA PRO A 90 -34.42 4.10 0.11
C PRO A 90 -34.35 5.60 0.39
N MET A 91 -34.63 6.01 1.63
CA MET A 91 -34.62 7.42 2.01
C MET A 91 -33.23 8.04 1.90
N MET A 92 -32.19 7.34 2.33
CA MET A 92 -30.81 7.82 2.31
C MET A 92 -30.21 7.92 0.90
N ILE A 93 -30.73 7.16 -0.07
CA ILE A 93 -30.31 7.28 -1.49
C ILE A 93 -31.24 8.16 -2.33
N GLY A 94 -32.32 8.67 -1.74
CA GLY A 94 -33.34 9.46 -2.42
C GLY A 94 -34.24 8.65 -3.36
N ALA A 95 -34.39 7.35 -3.12
CA ALA A 95 -35.33 6.50 -3.85
C ALA A 95 -36.75 6.71 -3.30
N VAL A 96 -37.74 6.65 -4.19
CA VAL A 96 -39.17 6.77 -3.82
C VAL A 96 -39.64 5.54 -3.04
N ASP A 97 -39.18 4.36 -3.45
CA ASP A 97 -39.46 3.07 -2.83
C ASP A 97 -38.34 2.07 -3.17
N MET A 98 -38.44 0.83 -2.69
CA MET A 98 -37.61 -0.31 -3.09
C MET A 98 -37.92 -0.77 -4.53
N ALA A 99 -36.93 -1.30 -5.24
CA ALA A 99 -37.07 -1.72 -6.65
C ALA A 99 -38.12 -2.82 -6.84
N PHE A 100 -38.13 -3.80 -5.95
CA PHE A 100 -39.09 -4.90 -5.97
C PHE A 100 -39.99 -4.86 -4.73
N ALA A 101 -40.92 -3.90 -4.70
CA ALA A 101 -41.84 -3.68 -3.57
C ALA A 101 -42.64 -4.93 -3.15
N ARG A 102 -43.17 -5.72 -4.10
CA ARG A 102 -43.90 -6.96 -3.78
C ARG A 102 -42.99 -8.08 -3.26
N LEU A 103 -41.76 -8.14 -3.77
CA LEU A 103 -40.74 -9.08 -3.30
C LEU A 103 -40.30 -8.73 -1.87
N ASN A 104 -40.31 -7.44 -1.52
CA ASN A 104 -40.12 -6.98 -0.14
C ASN A 104 -41.25 -7.43 0.80
N ASN A 105 -42.49 -7.42 0.31
CA ASN A 105 -43.64 -7.86 1.08
C ASN A 105 -43.58 -9.37 1.36
N ILE A 106 -43.38 -10.20 0.33
CA ILE A 106 -43.28 -11.66 0.54
C ILE A 106 -42.07 -12.05 1.40
N SER A 107 -40.97 -11.30 1.30
CA SER A 107 -39.81 -11.44 2.19
C SER A 107 -40.22 -11.36 3.67
N PHE A 108 -41.12 -10.44 4.05
CA PHE A 108 -41.59 -10.33 5.43
C PHE A 108 -42.49 -11.52 5.79
N TRP A 109 -43.44 -11.86 4.91
CA TRP A 109 -44.44 -12.89 5.19
C TRP A 109 -43.88 -14.31 5.27
N CYS A 110 -42.62 -14.54 4.87
CA CYS A 110 -41.91 -15.78 5.17
C CYS A 110 -41.51 -15.90 6.67
N LEU A 111 -41.40 -14.80 7.42
CA LEU A 111 -40.94 -14.82 8.81
C LEU A 111 -41.99 -15.36 9.81
N PRO A 112 -43.28 -14.94 9.79
CA PRO A 112 -44.26 -15.47 10.74
C PRO A 112 -44.43 -16.99 10.68
N PRO A 113 -44.51 -17.65 9.50
CA PRO A 113 -44.47 -19.10 9.42
C PRO A 113 -43.18 -19.70 10.01
N GLY A 114 -42.03 -19.04 9.83
CA GLY A 114 -40.76 -19.46 10.44
C GLY A 114 -40.78 -19.41 11.98
N LEU A 115 -41.41 -18.38 12.56
CA LEU A 115 -41.64 -18.30 14.01
C LEU A 115 -42.53 -19.44 14.50
N VAL A 116 -43.61 -19.73 13.79
CA VAL A 116 -44.50 -20.84 14.13
C VAL A 116 -43.72 -22.16 14.10
N CYS A 117 -42.91 -22.40 13.07
CA CYS A 117 -42.06 -23.59 12.98
C CYS A 117 -41.08 -23.70 14.17
N ILE A 118 -40.42 -22.61 14.59
CA ILE A 118 -39.53 -22.64 15.77
C ILE A 118 -40.32 -22.90 17.06
N MET A 119 -41.49 -22.29 17.24
CA MET A 119 -42.29 -22.51 18.45
C MET A 119 -42.81 -23.94 18.53
N CYS A 120 -43.29 -24.48 17.40
CA CYS A 120 -43.67 -25.90 17.31
C CYS A 120 -42.44 -26.81 17.49
N SER A 121 -41.26 -26.45 16.98
CA SER A 121 -40.02 -27.22 17.20
C SER A 121 -39.64 -27.31 18.68
N VAL A 122 -39.89 -26.25 19.47
CA VAL A 122 -39.61 -26.25 20.91
C VAL A 122 -40.64 -27.08 21.70
N THR A 123 -41.90 -27.10 21.28
CA THR A 123 -42.99 -27.74 22.04
C THR A 123 -43.36 -29.15 21.57
N MET A 124 -42.98 -29.54 20.35
CA MET A 124 -43.39 -30.81 19.76
C MET A 124 -42.45 -31.95 20.18
N GLU A 125 -43.05 -33.05 20.62
CA GLU A 125 -42.38 -34.17 21.26
C GLU A 125 -41.42 -33.72 22.37
N ASN A 126 -40.13 -34.03 22.26
CA ASN A 126 -39.11 -33.62 23.20
C ASN A 126 -38.40 -32.33 22.78
N GLY A 127 -38.72 -31.75 21.63
CA GLY A 127 -38.08 -30.55 21.09
C GLY A 127 -36.67 -30.74 20.52
N ALA A 128 -36.18 -29.76 19.77
CA ALA A 128 -34.86 -29.80 19.13
C ALA A 128 -33.75 -29.36 20.10
N GLY A 129 -33.03 -30.32 20.69
CA GLY A 129 -31.92 -30.09 21.65
C GLY A 129 -30.53 -30.15 21.04
N THR A 130 -30.40 -29.77 19.76
CA THR A 130 -29.21 -30.07 18.93
C THR A 130 -28.28 -28.87 18.75
N GLY A 131 -28.59 -27.71 19.35
CA GLY A 131 -27.87 -26.46 19.12
C GLY A 131 -28.02 -26.01 17.66
N TRP A 132 -26.91 -25.86 16.94
CA TRP A 132 -26.89 -25.49 15.52
C TRP A 132 -27.21 -26.65 14.56
N THR A 133 -27.96 -27.67 15.02
CA THR A 133 -28.37 -28.84 14.22
C THR A 133 -27.22 -29.70 13.67
N TYR A 134 -26.14 -29.88 14.44
CA TYR A 134 -24.99 -30.70 14.02
C TYR A 134 -25.31 -32.21 13.99
N PRO A 135 -25.10 -32.93 12.85
CA PRO A 135 -25.13 -34.39 12.83
C PRO A 135 -23.88 -34.96 13.53
N PRO A 136 -23.92 -36.19 14.06
CA PRO A 136 -25.05 -37.12 14.05
C PRO A 136 -26.10 -36.85 15.15
N LEU A 137 -25.88 -35.84 16.02
CA LEU A 137 -26.84 -35.51 17.08
C LEU A 137 -28.18 -35.05 16.49
N SER A 138 -28.17 -34.32 15.38
CA SER A 138 -29.39 -33.91 14.68
C SER A 138 -29.99 -35.00 13.77
N SER A 139 -29.36 -36.17 13.63
CA SER A 139 -29.86 -37.26 12.80
C SER A 139 -30.97 -38.08 13.48
N MET A 140 -31.66 -38.92 12.72
CA MET A 140 -32.73 -39.79 13.23
C MET A 140 -32.28 -40.76 14.34
N GLY A 141 -31.01 -41.17 14.33
CA GLY A 141 -30.46 -42.07 15.36
C GLY A 141 -30.39 -41.45 16.77
N SER A 142 -30.31 -40.11 16.87
CA SER A 142 -30.27 -39.40 18.17
C SER A 142 -31.56 -38.62 18.45
N HIS A 143 -32.17 -38.05 17.41
CA HIS A 143 -33.40 -37.27 17.48
C HIS A 143 -34.40 -37.81 16.44
N SER A 144 -35.24 -38.75 16.85
CA SER A 144 -36.24 -39.39 15.96
C SER A 144 -37.44 -38.50 15.63
N GLY A 145 -37.67 -37.45 16.43
CA GLY A 145 -38.84 -36.59 16.33
C GLY A 145 -38.82 -35.56 15.20
N PRO A 146 -40.00 -35.03 14.79
CA PRO A 146 -40.14 -33.98 13.79
C PRO A 146 -39.69 -32.60 14.29
N SER A 147 -39.28 -32.47 15.56
CA SER A 147 -38.86 -31.21 16.15
C SER A 147 -37.66 -30.60 15.43
N VAL A 148 -36.68 -31.42 15.04
CA VAL A 148 -35.50 -30.96 14.28
C VAL A 148 -35.89 -30.57 12.84
N ASP A 149 -36.84 -31.29 12.24
CA ASP A 149 -37.36 -30.98 10.90
C ASP A 149 -38.05 -29.62 10.86
N LEU A 150 -38.86 -29.31 11.88
CA LEU A 150 -39.47 -27.98 12.03
C LEU A 150 -38.44 -26.87 12.24
N ALA A 151 -37.37 -27.13 13.00
CA ALA A 151 -36.28 -26.15 13.15
C ALA A 151 -35.59 -25.88 11.80
N MET A 152 -35.34 -26.93 11.01
CA MET A 152 -34.76 -26.80 9.66
C MET A 152 -35.69 -26.03 8.71
N PHE A 153 -37.00 -26.32 8.71
CA PHE A 153 -37.96 -25.54 7.91
C PHE A 153 -38.01 -24.07 8.31
N ALA A 154 -37.87 -23.75 9.60
CA ALA A 154 -37.76 -22.36 10.03
C ALA A 154 -36.50 -21.66 9.48
N LEU A 155 -35.36 -22.36 9.47
CA LEU A 155 -34.13 -21.86 8.85
C LEU A 155 -34.30 -21.64 7.34
N HIS A 156 -35.02 -22.53 6.63
CA HIS A 156 -35.36 -22.32 5.21
C HIS A 156 -36.20 -21.06 5.00
N LEU A 157 -37.27 -20.89 5.77
CA LEU A 157 -38.19 -19.75 5.63
C LEU A 157 -37.52 -18.41 5.92
N THR A 158 -36.71 -18.35 6.98
CA THR A 158 -35.91 -17.17 7.34
C THR A 158 -34.78 -16.90 6.35
N SER A 159 -34.20 -17.94 5.75
CA SER A 159 -33.23 -17.82 4.66
C SER A 159 -33.87 -17.25 3.39
N ILE A 160 -35.06 -17.73 3.01
CA ILE A 160 -35.81 -17.21 1.85
C ILE A 160 -36.13 -15.73 2.07
N SER A 161 -36.63 -15.36 3.25
CA SER A 161 -36.86 -13.96 3.64
C SER A 161 -35.61 -13.11 3.41
N SER A 162 -34.50 -13.47 4.05
CA SER A 162 -33.27 -12.67 4.01
C SER A 162 -32.63 -12.61 2.62
N LEU A 163 -32.73 -13.68 1.83
CA LEU A 163 -32.22 -13.74 0.46
C LEU A 163 -33.00 -12.81 -0.48
N LEU A 164 -34.34 -12.85 -0.40
CA LEU A 164 -35.21 -11.96 -1.17
C LEU A 164 -34.97 -10.49 -0.80
N GLY A 165 -34.87 -10.18 0.49
CA GLY A 165 -34.49 -8.85 0.97
C GLY A 165 -33.14 -8.39 0.42
N ALA A 166 -32.12 -9.25 0.45
CA ALA A 166 -30.78 -8.95 -0.05
C ALA A 166 -30.77 -8.63 -1.56
N MET A 167 -31.46 -9.44 -2.38
CA MET A 167 -31.61 -9.16 -3.82
C MET A 167 -32.26 -7.81 -4.08
N ASN A 168 -33.32 -7.48 -3.31
CA ASN A 168 -34.02 -6.21 -3.43
C ASN A 168 -33.15 -5.02 -3.05
N PHE A 169 -32.40 -5.11 -1.94
CA PHE A 169 -31.44 -4.06 -1.52
C PHE A 169 -30.38 -3.83 -2.59
N MET A 170 -29.81 -4.89 -3.17
CA MET A 170 -28.78 -4.78 -4.20
C MET A 170 -29.28 -4.01 -5.43
N VAL A 171 -30.43 -4.39 -5.98
CA VAL A 171 -30.99 -3.74 -7.17
C VAL A 171 -31.40 -2.31 -6.87
N THR A 172 -32.01 -2.05 -5.70
CA THR A 172 -32.40 -0.71 -5.26
C THR A 172 -31.18 0.21 -5.16
N VAL A 173 -30.12 -0.23 -4.48
CA VAL A 173 -28.88 0.54 -4.36
C VAL A 173 -28.24 0.78 -5.72
N PHE A 174 -28.22 -0.18 -6.64
CA PHE A 174 -27.57 0.00 -7.94
C PHE A 174 -28.33 0.94 -8.88
N ASN A 175 -29.66 0.82 -8.93
CA ASN A 175 -30.48 1.41 -9.99
C ASN A 175 -31.29 2.63 -9.56
N MET A 176 -31.64 2.79 -8.28
CA MET A 176 -32.62 3.80 -7.84
C MET A 176 -32.02 4.98 -7.07
N ARG A 177 -30.71 5.21 -7.16
CA ARG A 177 -30.07 6.38 -6.53
C ARG A 177 -30.49 7.67 -7.22
N THR A 178 -30.63 8.74 -6.45
CA THR A 178 -30.91 10.07 -6.97
C THR A 178 -29.81 10.58 -7.90
N MET A 179 -30.18 11.47 -8.81
CA MET A 179 -29.27 12.08 -9.78
C MET A 179 -28.19 12.88 -9.06
N GLY A 180 -26.92 12.52 -9.29
CA GLY A 180 -25.75 13.14 -8.64
C GLY A 180 -25.19 12.35 -7.45
N LEU A 181 -25.90 11.34 -6.93
CA LEU A 181 -25.38 10.45 -5.90
C LEU A 181 -24.55 9.31 -6.52
N HIS A 182 -23.24 9.55 -6.65
CA HIS A 182 -22.28 8.52 -7.05
C HIS A 182 -22.05 7.48 -5.95
N MET A 183 -21.65 6.27 -6.33
CA MET A 183 -21.47 5.13 -5.40
C MET A 183 -20.57 5.48 -4.20
N MET A 184 -19.42 6.11 -4.42
CA MET A 184 -18.49 6.46 -3.33
C MET A 184 -19.03 7.53 -2.37
N ASN A 185 -20.07 8.25 -2.76
CA ASN A 185 -20.67 9.33 -1.97
C ASN A 185 -21.94 8.86 -1.23
N MET A 186 -22.27 7.57 -1.29
CA MET A 186 -23.41 7.03 -0.55
C MET A 186 -23.13 7.03 0.96
N PRO A 187 -24.16 7.25 1.80
CA PRO A 187 -24.01 7.19 3.25
C PRO A 187 -23.45 5.85 3.74
N LEU A 188 -22.64 5.88 4.81
CA LEU A 188 -21.99 4.67 5.35
C LEU A 188 -22.95 3.56 5.75
N PHE A 189 -24.16 3.89 6.23
CA PHE A 189 -25.21 2.89 6.48
C PHE A 189 -25.66 2.18 5.18
N VAL A 190 -25.84 2.90 4.07
CA VAL A 190 -26.19 2.30 2.79
C VAL A 190 -25.06 1.38 2.30
N TRP A 191 -23.80 1.76 2.49
CA TRP A 191 -22.65 0.89 2.21
C TRP A 191 -22.64 -0.37 3.09
N ALA A 192 -22.92 -0.23 4.39
CA ALA A 192 -23.01 -1.37 5.30
C ALA A 192 -24.11 -2.34 4.87
N MET A 193 -25.30 -1.83 4.54
CA MET A 193 -26.42 -2.61 4.03
C MET A 193 -26.08 -3.28 2.68
N PHE A 194 -25.38 -2.59 1.80
CA PHE A 194 -24.93 -3.13 0.51
C PHE A 194 -23.97 -4.30 0.69
N PHE A 195 -22.94 -4.19 1.53
CA PHE A 195 -22.03 -5.30 1.81
C PHE A 195 -22.75 -6.46 2.53
N THR A 196 -23.69 -6.15 3.42
CA THR A 196 -24.49 -7.17 4.10
C THR A 196 -25.37 -7.95 3.14
N ALA A 197 -26.02 -7.26 2.19
CA ALA A 197 -26.80 -7.90 1.14
C ALA A 197 -25.92 -8.79 0.22
N PHE A 198 -24.69 -8.35 -0.07
CA PHE A 198 -23.73 -9.17 -0.80
C PHE A 198 -23.32 -10.43 -0.04
N LEU A 199 -23.07 -10.32 1.27
CA LEU A 199 -22.76 -11.46 2.13
C LEU A 199 -23.91 -12.47 2.14
N LEU A 200 -25.15 -12.01 2.39
CA LEU A 200 -26.35 -12.84 2.43
C LEU A 200 -26.57 -13.62 1.12
N LEU A 201 -26.40 -12.95 -0.02
CA LEU A 201 -26.58 -13.55 -1.35
C LEU A 201 -25.62 -14.72 -1.60
N LEU A 202 -24.41 -14.67 -1.04
CA LEU A 202 -23.38 -15.69 -1.24
C LEU A 202 -23.34 -16.74 -0.11
N SER A 203 -23.72 -16.39 1.11
CA SER A 203 -23.61 -17.29 2.26
C SER A 203 -24.85 -18.16 2.47
N LEU A 204 -26.06 -17.61 2.31
CA LEU A 204 -27.31 -18.32 2.57
C LEU A 204 -27.57 -19.54 1.68
N PRO A 205 -27.19 -19.56 0.38
CA PRO A 205 -27.35 -20.76 -0.44
C PRO A 205 -26.57 -21.96 0.11
N VAL A 206 -25.42 -21.73 0.74
CA VAL A 206 -24.60 -22.80 1.32
C VAL A 206 -25.27 -23.37 2.58
N LEU A 207 -25.80 -22.51 3.46
CA LEU A 207 -26.60 -22.95 4.62
C LEU A 207 -27.82 -23.74 4.17
N THR A 208 -28.56 -23.20 3.19
CA THR A 208 -29.78 -23.83 2.66
C THR A 208 -29.49 -25.23 2.12
N ALA A 209 -28.39 -25.39 1.37
CA ALA A 209 -27.95 -26.69 0.89
C ALA A 209 -27.58 -27.63 2.04
N GLY A 210 -26.77 -27.18 3.01
CA GLY A 210 -26.35 -27.99 4.16
C GLY A 210 -27.54 -28.55 4.96
N VAL A 211 -28.49 -27.68 5.30
CA VAL A 211 -29.71 -28.02 6.03
C VAL A 211 -30.66 -28.89 5.19
N THR A 212 -30.80 -28.64 3.88
CA THR A 212 -31.60 -29.52 3.00
C THR A 212 -31.00 -30.91 2.90
N LEU A 213 -29.68 -31.04 2.78
CA LEU A 213 -29.01 -32.35 2.74
C LEU A 213 -29.20 -33.11 4.06
N LEU A 214 -29.20 -32.40 5.20
CA LEU A 214 -29.48 -33.00 6.50
C LEU A 214 -30.95 -33.45 6.63
N LEU A 215 -31.88 -32.66 6.09
CA LEU A 215 -33.29 -33.03 6.01
C LEU A 215 -33.49 -34.28 5.12
N MET A 216 -32.69 -34.42 4.06
CA MET A 216 -32.67 -35.62 3.20
C MET A 216 -32.15 -36.85 3.95
N ASP A 217 -31.06 -36.71 4.70
CA ASP A 217 -30.52 -37.82 5.51
C ASP A 217 -31.51 -38.29 6.56
N ARG A 218 -32.27 -37.37 7.16
CA ARG A 218 -33.29 -37.70 8.16
C ARG A 218 -34.54 -38.39 7.57
N ASN A 219 -35.04 -37.91 6.44
CA ASN A 219 -36.40 -38.26 5.98
C ASN A 219 -36.43 -39.11 4.69
N PHE A 220 -35.34 -39.14 3.93
CA PHE A 220 -35.29 -39.76 2.60
C PHE A 220 -34.20 -40.85 2.49
N ASN A 221 -33.65 -41.30 3.62
CA ASN A 221 -32.63 -42.36 3.72
C ASN A 221 -31.40 -42.09 2.84
N THR A 222 -31.00 -40.83 2.68
CA THR A 222 -29.71 -40.49 2.09
C THR A 222 -28.58 -40.62 3.12
N GLY A 223 -27.34 -40.57 2.65
CA GLY A 223 -26.15 -40.76 3.50
C GLY A 223 -25.07 -39.70 3.25
N PHE A 224 -25.41 -38.42 3.33
CA PHE A 224 -24.44 -37.33 3.15
C PHE A 224 -23.53 -37.14 4.38
N TYR A 225 -24.12 -37.18 5.57
CA TYR A 225 -23.44 -36.97 6.85
C TYR A 225 -23.45 -38.22 7.74
N GLU A 226 -24.22 -39.25 7.38
CA GLU A 226 -24.28 -40.53 8.11
C GLU A 226 -23.02 -41.38 7.90
N VAL A 227 -22.24 -41.58 8.97
CA VAL A 227 -20.99 -42.37 8.93
C VAL A 227 -21.25 -43.82 8.50
N GLY A 228 -22.38 -44.40 8.92
CA GLY A 228 -22.77 -45.77 8.54
C GLY A 228 -23.02 -45.95 7.04
N ALA A 229 -23.33 -44.86 6.32
CA ALA A 229 -23.52 -44.84 4.87
C ALA A 229 -22.28 -44.32 4.11
N GLY A 230 -21.17 -44.04 4.82
CA GLY A 230 -19.95 -43.47 4.26
C GLY A 230 -19.94 -41.93 4.17
N GLY A 231 -20.94 -41.26 4.76
CA GLY A 231 -21.00 -39.81 4.92
C GLY A 231 -20.07 -39.29 6.02
N ASP A 232 -19.88 -37.97 6.08
CA ASP A 232 -18.98 -37.33 7.05
C ASP A 232 -19.66 -36.13 7.74
N PRO A 233 -19.91 -36.20 9.07
CA PRO A 233 -20.45 -35.09 9.84
C PRO A 233 -19.61 -33.81 9.79
N ILE A 234 -18.29 -33.91 9.59
CA ILE A 234 -17.40 -32.73 9.45
C ILE A 234 -17.72 -31.96 8.16
N THR A 235 -18.25 -32.65 7.14
CA THR A 235 -18.74 -31.98 5.93
C THR A 235 -19.91 -31.05 6.26
N TYR A 236 -20.80 -31.41 7.19
CA TYR A 236 -21.85 -30.50 7.66
C TYR A 236 -21.26 -29.25 8.31
N GLU A 237 -20.27 -29.39 9.19
CA GLU A 237 -19.56 -28.24 9.79
C GLU A 237 -18.92 -27.32 8.73
N HIS A 238 -18.36 -27.90 7.67
CA HIS A 238 -17.87 -27.13 6.54
C HIS A 238 -18.99 -26.46 5.73
N THR A 239 -20.13 -27.10 5.50
CA THR A 239 -21.29 -26.45 4.85
C THR A 239 -21.95 -25.38 5.74
N PHE A 240 -21.77 -25.46 7.06
CA PHE A 240 -22.03 -24.38 8.00
C PHE A 240 -21.02 -23.21 7.85
N PHE A 241 -20.27 -23.17 6.74
CA PHE A 241 -19.55 -22.01 6.18
C PHE A 241 -20.26 -20.68 6.38
N PHE A 242 -21.58 -20.69 6.31
CA PHE A 242 -22.46 -19.54 6.57
C PHE A 242 -22.22 -18.84 7.91
N GLY A 243 -21.88 -19.58 8.97
CA GLY A 243 -21.86 -19.06 10.33
C GLY A 243 -20.92 -17.87 10.54
N HIS A 244 -19.81 -17.81 9.79
CA HIS A 244 -18.87 -16.69 9.94
C HIS A 244 -19.21 -15.43 9.10
N PRO A 245 -19.61 -15.54 7.82
CA PRO A 245 -20.26 -14.45 7.11
C PRO A 245 -21.49 -13.90 7.85
N GLU A 246 -22.27 -14.76 8.51
CA GLU A 246 -23.47 -14.38 9.26
C GLU A 246 -23.19 -13.40 10.40
N VAL A 247 -22.17 -13.66 11.22
CA VAL A 247 -21.85 -12.72 12.31
C VAL A 247 -21.45 -11.35 11.78
N TYR A 248 -20.87 -11.28 10.57
CA TYR A 248 -20.61 -10.02 9.90
C TYR A 248 -21.86 -9.36 9.34
N ILE A 249 -22.80 -10.16 8.82
CA ILE A 249 -24.12 -9.68 8.38
C ILE A 249 -24.83 -8.96 9.54
N MET A 250 -24.74 -9.48 10.77
CA MET A 250 -25.36 -8.85 11.94
C MET A 250 -24.66 -7.56 12.37
N ILE A 251 -23.32 -7.52 12.38
CA ILE A 251 -22.57 -6.38 12.94
C ILE A 251 -22.40 -5.22 11.94
N MET A 252 -22.38 -5.49 10.62
CA MET A 252 -22.14 -4.47 9.61
C MET A 252 -23.16 -3.33 9.64
N PRO A 253 -24.48 -3.58 9.63
CA PRO A 253 -25.49 -2.52 9.78
C PRO A 253 -25.31 -1.73 11.07
N GLY A 254 -24.95 -2.41 12.17
CA GLY A 254 -24.61 -1.79 13.45
C GLY A 254 -23.49 -0.76 13.31
N PHE A 255 -22.40 -1.11 12.63
CA PHE A 255 -21.34 -0.14 12.36
C PHE A 255 -21.79 1.02 11.45
N GLY A 256 -22.68 0.76 10.48
CA GLY A 256 -23.24 1.79 9.62
C GLY A 256 -24.05 2.81 10.40
N MET A 257 -24.94 2.34 11.28
CA MET A 257 -25.75 3.18 12.18
C MET A 257 -24.87 3.97 13.15
N MET A 258 -23.91 3.29 13.80
CA MET A 258 -23.01 3.93 14.76
C MET A 258 -22.19 5.06 14.12
N SER A 259 -21.74 4.89 12.88
CA SER A 259 -20.98 5.92 12.17
C SER A 259 -21.79 7.21 11.98
N HIS A 260 -23.09 7.09 11.66
CA HIS A 260 -24.01 8.22 11.51
C HIS A 260 -24.37 8.88 12.84
N MET A 261 -24.66 8.08 13.87
CA MET A 261 -24.94 8.59 15.21
C MET A 261 -23.74 9.38 15.73
N MET A 262 -22.54 8.80 15.67
CA MET A 262 -21.32 9.48 16.12
C MET A 262 -21.05 10.74 15.32
N SER A 263 -21.23 10.73 13.99
CA SER A 263 -21.02 11.93 13.17
C SER A 263 -21.98 13.05 13.55
N THR A 264 -23.26 12.71 13.73
CA THR A 264 -24.31 13.66 14.04
C THR A 264 -24.13 14.26 15.43
N TYR A 265 -23.96 13.41 16.46
CA TYR A 265 -23.79 13.88 17.84
C TYR A 265 -22.44 14.56 18.07
N SER A 266 -21.38 14.17 17.35
CA SER A 266 -20.10 14.89 17.39
C SER A 266 -20.06 16.18 16.57
N LYS A 267 -21.11 16.42 15.76
CA LYS A 267 -21.20 17.54 14.80
C LYS A 267 -19.99 17.63 13.87
N LYS A 268 -19.43 16.47 13.50
CA LYS A 268 -18.25 16.35 12.65
C LYS A 268 -18.50 15.29 11.58
N PRO A 269 -17.97 15.50 10.36
CA PRO A 269 -18.01 14.44 9.35
C PRO A 269 -17.23 13.23 9.83
N VAL A 270 -17.57 12.07 9.28
CA VAL A 270 -16.90 10.82 9.61
C VAL A 270 -15.42 10.89 9.22
N PHE A 271 -14.53 10.55 10.15
CA PHE A 271 -13.10 10.57 9.90
C PHE A 271 -12.71 9.41 8.96
N GLY A 272 -12.23 9.73 7.76
CA GLY A 272 -11.75 8.73 6.81
C GLY A 272 -12.86 7.85 6.22
N GLU A 273 -13.96 8.44 5.77
CA GLU A 273 -15.13 7.75 5.18
C GLU A 273 -14.73 6.68 4.14
N MET A 274 -13.84 7.00 3.21
CA MET A 274 -13.33 6.04 2.21
C MET A 274 -12.59 4.86 2.84
N GLY A 275 -11.81 5.10 3.89
CA GLY A 275 -11.13 4.05 4.66
C GLY A 275 -12.13 3.14 5.37
N MET A 276 -13.22 3.70 5.91
CA MET A 276 -14.29 2.92 6.53
C MET A 276 -15.07 2.08 5.51
N ILE A 277 -15.31 2.59 4.30
CA ILE A 277 -15.93 1.83 3.20
C ILE A 277 -15.03 0.64 2.81
N TYR A 278 -13.72 0.88 2.62
CA TYR A 278 -12.79 -0.21 2.29
C TYR A 278 -12.62 -1.20 3.45
N ALA A 279 -12.66 -0.75 4.70
CA ALA A 279 -12.67 -1.64 5.84
C ALA A 279 -13.92 -2.54 5.84
N MET A 280 -15.10 -1.99 5.56
CA MET A 280 -16.33 -2.80 5.41
C MET A 280 -16.25 -3.80 4.26
N GLY A 281 -15.78 -3.37 3.09
CA GLY A 281 -15.58 -4.27 1.96
C GLY A 281 -14.56 -5.37 2.24
N SER A 282 -13.48 -5.04 2.97
CA SER A 282 -12.46 -6.02 3.38
C SER A 282 -13.02 -7.02 4.39
N MET A 283 -13.80 -6.58 5.39
CA MET A 283 -14.48 -7.50 6.31
C MET A 283 -15.44 -8.42 5.56
N GLY A 284 -16.19 -7.90 4.59
CA GLY A 284 -17.11 -8.72 3.79
C GLY A 284 -16.39 -9.80 2.97
N LEU A 285 -15.27 -9.45 2.34
CA LEU A 285 -14.50 -10.42 1.56
C LEU A 285 -13.80 -11.45 2.45
N LEU A 286 -13.14 -10.99 3.51
CA LEU A 286 -12.35 -11.85 4.38
C LEU A 286 -13.23 -12.73 5.27
N GLY A 287 -14.48 -12.35 5.54
CA GLY A 287 -15.43 -13.19 6.27
C GLY A 287 -15.65 -14.56 5.62
N PHE A 288 -15.51 -14.66 4.29
CA PHE A 288 -15.57 -15.92 3.54
C PHE A 288 -14.28 -16.74 3.59
N LEU A 289 -13.19 -16.23 4.16
CA LEU A 289 -11.89 -16.89 4.18
C LEU A 289 -11.51 -17.44 5.56
N VAL A 290 -12.39 -17.29 6.56
CA VAL A 290 -12.04 -17.57 7.96
C VAL A 290 -12.99 -18.56 8.64
N TRP A 291 -14.04 -19.05 7.98
CA TRP A 291 -15.08 -19.90 8.58
C TRP A 291 -14.55 -21.09 9.41
N SER A 292 -13.45 -21.70 8.97
CA SER A 292 -12.90 -22.90 9.59
C SER A 292 -12.25 -22.66 10.96
N HIS A 293 -12.17 -21.43 11.48
CA HIS A 293 -11.73 -21.24 12.88
C HIS A 293 -12.70 -21.77 13.92
N HIS A 294 -13.95 -22.05 13.52
CA HIS A 294 -14.90 -22.77 14.37
C HIS A 294 -14.55 -24.26 14.50
N MET A 295 -13.66 -24.76 13.65
CA MET A 295 -13.34 -26.19 13.49
C MET A 295 -11.90 -26.52 13.92
N TYR A 296 -11.23 -25.72 14.76
CA TYR A 296 -9.82 -25.99 15.12
C TYR A 296 -9.59 -27.30 15.86
N VAL A 297 -10.64 -27.87 16.46
CA VAL A 297 -10.58 -29.06 17.28
C VAL A 297 -10.94 -30.34 16.49
N VAL A 298 -11.51 -30.22 15.28
CA VAL A 298 -11.94 -31.39 14.48
C VAL A 298 -10.79 -32.21 13.88
N GLY A 299 -9.54 -31.81 14.12
CA GLY A 299 -8.36 -32.53 13.64
C GLY A 299 -7.83 -32.09 12.28
N LEU A 300 -8.10 -30.84 11.86
CA LEU A 300 -7.52 -30.25 10.64
C LEU A 300 -5.98 -30.28 10.65
N ASP A 301 -5.39 -30.39 9.46
CA ASP A 301 -3.94 -30.37 9.29
C ASP A 301 -3.31 -29.06 9.84
N MET A 302 -2.04 -29.14 10.22
CA MET A 302 -1.34 -28.03 10.87
C MET A 302 -1.28 -26.78 9.98
N ASP A 303 -1.13 -26.95 8.66
CA ASP A 303 -1.02 -25.85 7.71
C ASP A 303 -2.36 -25.13 7.54
N SER A 304 -3.47 -25.86 7.44
CA SER A 304 -4.82 -25.30 7.42
C SER A 304 -5.13 -24.53 8.69
N ARG A 305 -4.83 -25.07 9.88
CA ARG A 305 -5.03 -24.36 11.15
C ARG A 305 -4.19 -23.09 11.23
N ALA A 306 -2.92 -23.14 10.79
CA ALA A 306 -2.04 -21.97 10.76
C ALA A 306 -2.56 -20.90 9.78
N TYR A 307 -3.07 -21.31 8.61
CA TYR A 307 -3.71 -20.42 7.64
C TYR A 307 -4.94 -19.73 8.23
N PHE A 308 -5.91 -20.49 8.75
CA PHE A 308 -7.14 -19.93 9.29
C PHE A 308 -6.89 -19.07 10.53
N THR A 309 -5.88 -19.40 11.35
CA THR A 309 -5.46 -18.56 12.48
C THR A 309 -4.95 -17.21 11.98
N SER A 310 -4.05 -17.23 11.02
CA SER A 310 -3.48 -16.01 10.43
C SER A 310 -4.55 -15.16 9.73
N ALA A 311 -5.43 -15.78 8.96
CA ALA A 311 -6.52 -15.13 8.24
C ALA A 311 -7.54 -14.49 9.21
N THR A 312 -7.86 -15.19 10.31
CA THR A 312 -8.76 -14.67 11.35
C THR A 312 -8.13 -13.48 12.08
N MET A 313 -6.83 -13.54 12.41
CA MET A 313 -6.12 -12.40 13.01
C MET A 313 -6.10 -11.17 12.10
N MET A 314 -6.03 -11.36 10.77
CA MET A 314 -6.07 -10.27 9.80
C MET A 314 -7.40 -9.49 9.84
N MET A 315 -8.50 -10.09 10.31
CA MET A 315 -9.79 -9.41 10.49
C MET A 315 -9.74 -8.27 11.50
N ALA A 316 -8.83 -8.34 12.48
CA ALA A 316 -8.66 -7.29 13.47
C ALA A 316 -8.25 -5.95 12.84
N VAL A 317 -7.58 -5.96 11.67
CA VAL A 317 -7.10 -4.74 11.02
C VAL A 317 -8.27 -3.90 10.47
N PRO A 318 -9.15 -4.40 9.58
CA PRO A 318 -10.32 -3.64 9.15
C PRO A 318 -11.25 -3.21 10.30
N THR A 319 -11.49 -4.09 11.28
CA THR A 319 -12.33 -3.76 12.44
C THR A 319 -11.68 -2.66 13.29
N GLY A 320 -10.36 -2.74 13.51
CA GLY A 320 -9.58 -1.73 14.20
C GLY A 320 -9.68 -0.36 13.52
N ILE A 321 -9.51 -0.29 12.20
CA ILE A 321 -9.64 0.97 11.44
C ILE A 321 -11.00 1.64 11.72
N LYS A 322 -12.09 0.87 11.74
CA LYS A 322 -13.43 1.41 12.02
C LYS A 322 -13.57 1.94 13.44
N ILE A 323 -13.12 1.18 14.44
CA ILE A 323 -13.19 1.58 15.85
C ILE A 323 -12.35 2.86 16.05
N TRP A 324 -11.12 2.91 15.55
CA TRP A 324 -10.26 4.09 15.70
C TRP A 324 -10.81 5.33 14.98
N ALA A 325 -11.42 5.15 13.80
CA ALA A 325 -12.12 6.23 13.12
C ALA A 325 -13.27 6.79 13.97
N SER A 326 -14.09 5.92 14.58
CA SER A 326 -15.16 6.32 15.49
C SER A 326 -14.63 7.03 16.74
N VAL A 327 -13.58 6.50 17.39
CA VAL A 327 -13.00 7.13 18.58
C VAL A 327 -12.44 8.52 18.25
N ARG A 328 -11.76 8.69 17.11
CA ARG A 328 -11.22 10.00 16.72
C ARG A 328 -12.31 11.08 16.62
N MET A 329 -13.46 10.73 16.08
CA MET A 329 -14.58 11.67 15.95
C MET A 329 -14.98 12.24 17.32
N CYS A 330 -14.93 11.40 18.37
CA CYS A 330 -15.24 11.76 19.75
C CYS A 330 -14.13 12.58 20.44
N MET A 331 -12.84 12.33 20.16
CA MET A 331 -11.69 12.95 20.89
C MET A 331 -11.63 14.48 20.85
N LYS A 332 -12.35 15.15 19.93
CA LYS A 332 -12.36 16.63 19.83
C LYS A 332 -13.64 17.27 20.40
N MET A 333 -14.45 16.56 21.19
CA MET A 333 -15.66 17.12 21.82
C MET A 333 -15.42 17.77 23.19
N LEU A 334 -14.26 17.56 23.81
CA LEU A 334 -13.90 18.10 25.12
C LEU A 334 -12.84 19.20 24.97
N PRO A 335 -13.18 20.50 25.10
CA PRO A 335 -12.21 21.59 25.06
C PRO A 335 -11.21 21.55 26.23
N SER A 336 -11.49 20.77 27.28
CA SER A 336 -10.70 20.74 28.52
C SER A 336 -9.54 19.74 28.52
N VAL A 337 -9.54 18.73 27.64
CA VAL A 337 -8.48 17.69 27.64
C VAL A 337 -7.33 18.06 26.69
N THR A 338 -7.64 18.76 25.60
CA THR A 338 -6.62 19.21 24.64
C THR A 338 -5.64 20.22 25.24
N HIS A 339 -6.08 21.08 26.17
CA HIS A 339 -5.17 22.02 26.81
C HIS A 339 -4.26 21.37 27.86
N CYS A 340 -4.68 20.26 28.48
CA CYS A 340 -3.83 19.48 29.40
C CYS A 340 -2.73 18.69 28.66
N VAL A 341 -3.03 18.16 27.47
CA VAL A 341 -2.03 17.42 26.66
C VAL A 341 -1.03 18.39 26.02
N GLU A 342 -1.48 19.55 25.53
CA GLU A 342 -0.58 20.58 24.99
C GLU A 342 0.26 21.26 26.09
N THR A 343 -0.26 21.41 27.31
CA THR A 343 0.55 21.91 28.45
C THR A 343 1.55 20.86 28.96
N MET A 344 1.21 19.57 28.97
CA MET A 344 2.19 18.52 29.29
C MET A 344 3.31 18.39 28.26
N GLU A 345 3.02 18.58 26.96
CA GLU A 345 4.07 18.66 25.94
C GLU A 345 4.96 19.89 26.17
N SER A 346 4.40 21.07 26.48
CA SER A 346 5.18 22.28 26.75
C SER A 346 6.06 22.23 28.02
N TYR A 347 5.64 21.50 29.06
CA TYR A 347 6.44 21.28 30.28
C TYR A 347 7.52 20.19 30.10
N SER A 348 7.28 19.20 29.23
CA SER A 348 8.32 18.21 28.87
C SER A 348 9.43 18.83 28.01
N THR A 349 9.11 19.85 27.20
CA THR A 349 10.07 20.50 26.30
C THR A 349 10.90 21.61 26.95
N ASN A 350 10.49 22.17 28.10
CA ASN A 350 11.21 23.27 28.76
C ASN A 350 12.04 22.88 29.99
N SER A 351 12.17 21.59 30.34
CA SER A 351 12.99 21.13 31.49
C SER A 351 14.37 20.57 31.13
N MET A 352 14.81 20.66 29.86
CA MET A 352 16.18 20.25 29.47
C MET A 352 17.01 21.41 28.89
N THR A 353 17.00 22.55 29.59
CA THR A 353 18.09 23.53 29.51
C THR A 353 18.38 24.13 30.87
N VAL A 354 19.03 23.37 31.77
CA VAL A 354 19.87 23.93 32.84
C VAL A 354 21.14 23.08 32.97
N ARG A 355 22.29 23.75 32.90
CA ARG A 355 23.64 23.20 33.06
C ARG A 355 23.89 22.80 34.52
N GLY A 356 24.61 21.67 34.70
CA GLY A 356 25.61 21.47 35.76
C GLY A 356 25.15 21.28 37.21
N GLY A 357 25.45 20.10 37.78
CA GLY A 357 25.70 19.91 39.22
C GLY A 357 24.59 19.25 40.05
N GLY A 358 24.94 18.14 40.72
CA GLY A 358 24.30 17.68 41.98
C GLY A 358 23.01 16.86 41.89
N GLN A 359 23.06 15.59 42.30
CA GLN A 359 21.89 14.76 42.63
C GLN A 359 21.18 15.28 43.90
N GLN A 360 19.86 15.47 43.87
CA GLN A 360 18.98 15.31 45.04
C GLN A 360 17.62 14.71 44.64
N PRO A 361 17.01 13.82 45.45
CA PRO A 361 15.74 13.20 45.15
C PRO A 361 14.54 14.09 45.56
N VAL A 362 13.59 14.28 44.64
CA VAL A 362 12.33 15.01 44.90
C VAL A 362 11.39 14.15 45.76
N THR A 363 10.93 14.66 46.90
CA THR A 363 10.11 13.96 47.89
C THR A 363 8.59 13.99 47.59
N LYS A 364 7.85 12.99 48.11
CA LYS A 364 6.40 12.72 47.92
C LYS A 364 5.42 13.88 48.19
N ARG A 365 5.88 15.02 48.73
CA ARG A 365 5.00 16.16 49.11
C ARG A 365 4.65 17.06 47.91
N THR A 366 5.50 17.14 46.89
CA THR A 366 5.30 18.01 45.71
C THR A 366 4.27 17.45 44.71
N MET A 367 4.04 16.14 44.68
CA MET A 367 2.97 15.56 43.85
C MET A 367 1.57 15.77 44.43
N ARG A 368 1.41 15.91 45.76
CA ARG A 368 0.08 16.11 46.38
C ARG A 368 -0.49 17.51 46.11
N SER A 369 0.34 18.54 45.93
CA SER A 369 -0.15 19.89 45.60
C SER A 369 -0.65 20.01 44.15
N ALA A 370 -0.06 19.27 43.21
CA ALA A 370 -0.49 19.25 41.81
C ALA A 370 -1.86 18.58 41.63
N VAL A 371 -2.16 17.52 42.39
CA VAL A 371 -3.48 16.87 42.37
C VAL A 371 -4.55 17.74 43.04
N GLY A 372 -4.18 18.53 44.07
CA GLY A 372 -5.08 19.49 44.71
C GLY A 372 -5.53 20.63 43.79
N TYR A 373 -4.67 21.10 42.89
CA TYR A 373 -5.00 22.15 41.91
C TYR A 373 -5.88 21.66 40.75
N MET A 374 -5.90 20.36 40.43
CA MET A 374 -6.79 19.80 39.41
C MET A 374 -8.27 19.76 39.85
N CYS A 375 -8.55 19.73 41.14
CA CYS A 375 -9.92 19.61 41.64
C CYS A 375 -10.68 20.96 41.67
N THR A 376 -9.97 22.08 41.69
CA THR A 376 -10.55 23.43 41.82
C THR A 376 -10.87 24.11 40.48
N MET A 377 -10.20 23.75 39.37
CA MET A 377 -10.49 24.36 38.05
C MET A 377 -11.70 23.76 37.30
N CYS A 378 -12.30 22.67 37.80
CA CYS A 378 -13.51 22.09 37.20
C CYS A 378 -14.80 22.87 37.51
N LYS A 379 -14.70 24.01 38.20
CA LYS A 379 -15.79 24.97 38.41
C LYS A 379 -15.55 26.22 37.57
N THR A 380 -16.01 26.28 36.32
CA THR A 380 -16.46 27.54 35.71
C THR A 380 -17.25 27.40 34.39
N LYS A 381 -18.43 28.04 34.38
CA LYS A 381 -19.24 28.61 33.27
C LYS A 381 -20.12 27.75 32.32
N MET A 382 -20.29 26.43 32.51
CA MET A 382 -21.50 25.73 32.00
C MET A 382 -22.39 25.11 33.08
N CYS A 383 -21.92 24.95 34.32
CA CYS A 383 -22.73 24.41 35.42
C CYS A 383 -23.73 25.40 36.07
N THR A 384 -23.70 26.70 35.73
CA THR A 384 -24.59 27.69 36.39
C THR A 384 -25.95 27.86 35.72
N LYS A 385 -26.13 27.44 34.46
CA LYS A 385 -27.45 27.47 33.78
C LYS A 385 -28.25 26.17 33.91
N ALA A 386 -27.59 25.04 34.16
CA ALA A 386 -28.26 23.75 34.40
C ALA A 386 -28.75 23.61 35.86
N ASN A 387 -28.05 24.22 36.83
CA ASN A 387 -28.42 24.13 38.25
C ASN A 387 -29.59 25.03 38.68
N SER A 388 -29.97 26.05 37.91
CA SER A 388 -31.17 26.85 38.25
C SER A 388 -32.47 26.15 37.83
N TYR A 389 -32.42 25.18 36.93
CA TYR A 389 -33.59 24.44 36.46
C TYR A 389 -33.91 23.22 37.33
N MET A 390 -32.91 22.66 38.03
CA MET A 390 -33.03 21.42 38.81
C MET A 390 -33.33 21.64 40.31
N ARG A 391 -33.42 22.88 40.81
CA ARG A 391 -33.67 23.17 42.24
C ARG A 391 -35.14 23.31 42.65
N ASN A 392 -36.10 23.32 41.72
CA ASN A 392 -37.49 23.68 42.03
C ASN A 392 -38.54 22.56 41.99
N LYS A 393 -38.17 21.27 41.92
CA LYS A 393 -39.16 20.17 42.05
C LYS A 393 -38.59 18.96 42.79
N THR A 394 -38.34 19.13 44.08
CA THR A 394 -38.37 18.03 45.06
C THR A 394 -39.44 18.36 46.08
N ASN A 395 -40.62 17.77 45.92
CA ASN A 395 -41.62 17.43 46.97
C ASN A 395 -42.95 17.09 46.29
N CYS A 396 -43.15 15.83 45.92
CA CYS A 396 -44.43 15.13 46.09
C CYS A 396 -44.30 13.64 45.74
N TRP A 397 -45.18 12.88 46.37
CA TRP A 397 -45.18 11.44 46.59
C TRP A 397 -45.40 10.54 45.36
N ARG A 398 -44.96 9.27 45.54
CA ARG A 398 -45.49 7.95 45.09
C ARG A 398 -46.23 7.83 43.74
N SER A 399 -45.93 6.70 43.11
CA SER A 399 -46.74 5.93 42.15
C SER A 399 -46.56 6.26 40.67
N SER A 400 -46.15 5.22 39.93
CA SER A 400 -46.47 4.93 38.52
C SER A 400 -45.89 5.82 37.41
N TYR A 401 -45.53 5.15 36.30
CA TYR A 401 -45.26 5.63 34.94
C TYR A 401 -43.87 6.19 34.57
N PHE A 402 -43.25 5.43 33.63
CA PHE A 402 -42.55 5.83 32.41
C PHE A 402 -41.89 7.22 32.29
N GLY A 403 -40.59 7.23 31.96
CA GLY A 403 -40.00 8.24 31.08
C GLY A 403 -38.57 8.70 31.38
N LEU A 404 -37.66 8.43 30.42
CA LEU A 404 -36.43 9.19 30.09
C LEU A 404 -35.30 9.27 31.13
N ASP A 405 -34.36 8.33 31.08
CA ASP A 405 -32.97 8.53 31.54
C ASP A 405 -32.00 7.58 30.81
N SER A 406 -31.47 8.00 29.65
CA SER A 406 -30.55 7.21 28.82
C SER A 406 -29.10 7.74 28.79
N THR A 407 -28.77 8.73 29.60
CA THR A 407 -27.45 9.38 29.63
C THR A 407 -26.60 9.08 30.87
N SER A 408 -27.13 8.37 31.87
CA SER A 408 -26.35 7.91 33.04
C SER A 408 -25.88 6.46 32.90
N SER A 409 -26.67 5.59 32.25
CA SER A 409 -26.40 4.16 32.10
C SER A 409 -25.14 3.84 31.28
N TRP A 410 -24.82 4.64 30.25
CA TRP A 410 -23.66 4.38 29.40
C TRP A 410 -22.32 4.61 30.12
N TYR A 411 -22.27 5.52 31.10
CA TYR A 411 -21.04 5.83 31.84
C TYR A 411 -20.74 4.77 32.89
N THR A 412 -21.76 4.30 33.61
CA THR A 412 -21.67 3.15 34.53
C THR A 412 -21.37 1.85 33.78
N GLN A 413 -22.00 1.61 32.63
CA GLN A 413 -21.68 0.43 31.80
C GLN A 413 -20.25 0.44 31.25
N LEU A 414 -19.69 1.62 30.92
CA LEU A 414 -18.30 1.73 30.49
C LEU A 414 -17.34 1.44 31.65
N GLN A 415 -17.68 1.90 32.84
CA GLN A 415 -16.92 1.67 34.08
C GLN A 415 -16.96 0.20 34.51
N ASP A 416 -18.10 -0.48 34.34
CA ASP A 416 -18.27 -1.92 34.57
C ASP A 416 -17.59 -2.76 33.49
N TYR A 417 -17.59 -2.31 32.23
CA TYR A 417 -16.83 -2.98 31.15
C TYR A 417 -15.33 -2.93 31.39
N THR A 418 -14.81 -1.80 31.88
CA THR A 418 -13.39 -1.68 32.25
C THR A 418 -13.03 -2.52 33.47
N SER A 419 -13.98 -2.73 34.40
CA SER A 419 -13.78 -3.55 35.60
C SER A 419 -13.88 -5.06 35.31
N SER A 420 -14.71 -5.47 34.34
CA SER A 420 -14.85 -6.85 33.86
C SER A 420 -13.66 -7.31 32.99
N LEU A 421 -13.07 -6.40 32.21
CA LEU A 421 -11.85 -6.69 31.43
C LEU A 421 -10.64 -7.00 32.33
N VAL A 422 -10.60 -6.40 33.53
CA VAL A 422 -9.56 -6.66 34.55
C VAL A 422 -9.64 -8.11 35.04
N VAL A 423 -10.84 -8.70 35.19
CA VAL A 423 -11.04 -10.06 35.71
C VAL A 423 -10.70 -11.16 34.69
N LYS A 424 -10.88 -10.92 33.38
CA LYS A 424 -10.59 -11.94 32.34
C LYS A 424 -9.11 -12.09 31.98
N ILE A 425 -8.28 -11.11 32.32
CA ILE A 425 -6.82 -11.18 32.13
C ILE A 425 -6.16 -12.07 33.22
N TYR A 426 -6.84 -12.31 34.36
CA TYR A 426 -6.35 -13.20 35.43
C TYR A 426 -6.30 -14.69 35.06
N ALA A 427 -7.00 -15.14 34.02
CA ALA A 427 -7.18 -16.57 33.75
C ALA A 427 -6.07 -17.23 32.89
N LYS A 428 -4.98 -16.53 32.56
CA LYS A 428 -4.00 -17.00 31.56
C LYS A 428 -2.52 -17.01 32.01
N CYS A 429 -2.26 -17.11 33.32
CA CYS A 429 -0.91 -17.30 33.86
C CYS A 429 -0.59 -18.79 34.03
N SER A 430 0.45 -19.29 33.38
CA SER A 430 0.75 -20.72 33.20
C SER A 430 1.79 -21.31 34.16
N SER A 431 2.07 -20.71 35.33
CA SER A 431 2.97 -21.33 36.31
C SER A 431 2.56 -21.15 37.78
N ILE A 432 2.61 -22.25 38.54
CA ILE A 432 2.26 -22.35 39.97
C ILE A 432 3.11 -21.43 40.87
N LYS A 433 4.35 -21.10 40.49
CA LYS A 433 5.20 -20.15 41.24
C LYS A 433 4.75 -18.70 41.14
N GLN A 434 4.12 -18.29 40.03
CA GLN A 434 3.62 -16.92 39.86
C GLN A 434 2.34 -16.65 40.66
N THR A 435 1.50 -17.66 40.84
CA THR A 435 0.26 -17.55 41.63
C THR A 435 0.53 -17.35 43.12
N CYS A 436 1.49 -18.08 43.70
CA CYS A 436 1.87 -17.90 45.12
C CYS A 436 2.50 -16.52 45.40
N THR A 437 3.27 -15.97 44.46
CA THR A 437 3.91 -14.66 44.64
C THR A 437 2.89 -13.52 44.54
N LEU A 438 1.88 -13.65 43.67
CA LEU A 438 0.80 -12.67 43.50
C LEU A 438 -0.22 -12.68 44.65
N THR A 439 -0.45 -13.86 45.25
CA THR A 439 -1.39 -14.01 46.38
C THR A 439 -0.84 -13.39 47.66
N ASN A 440 0.48 -13.45 47.87
CA ASN A 440 1.14 -12.77 48.98
C ASN A 440 1.25 -11.24 48.79
N ALA A 441 1.38 -10.76 47.55
CA ALA A 441 1.41 -9.32 47.26
C ALA A 441 0.05 -8.60 47.48
N LEU A 442 -1.07 -9.32 47.35
CA LEU A 442 -2.42 -8.78 47.57
C LEU A 442 -2.81 -8.65 49.04
N ARG A 443 -1.98 -9.12 49.97
CA ARG A 443 -2.26 -9.08 51.42
C ARG A 443 -1.64 -7.86 52.12
N THR A 444 -0.85 -7.05 51.43
CA THR A 444 -0.16 -5.88 52.01
C THR A 444 -0.26 -4.65 51.10
N ASP A 445 -0.77 -3.54 51.64
CA ASP A 445 -1.13 -2.29 50.94
C ASP A 445 0.01 -1.55 50.17
N ASN A 446 1.23 -2.07 50.15
CA ASN A 446 2.43 -1.32 49.76
C ASN A 446 2.90 -1.46 48.30
N GLU A 447 2.28 -2.28 47.44
CA GLU A 447 2.79 -2.51 46.07
C GLU A 447 1.82 -2.17 44.91
N ARG A 448 0.93 -1.19 45.10
CA ARG A 448 0.08 -0.64 44.01
C ARG A 448 0.86 0.03 42.87
N SER A 449 2.11 0.44 43.07
CA SER A 449 2.92 1.14 42.06
C SER A 449 3.53 0.22 40.99
N SER A 450 3.83 -1.03 41.33
CA SER A 450 4.39 -2.03 40.40
C SER A 450 3.33 -2.51 39.38
N LEU A 451 2.08 -2.66 39.85
CA LEU A 451 0.93 -3.01 38.99
C LEU A 451 0.64 -1.90 37.96
N TYR A 452 0.79 -0.64 38.37
CA TYR A 452 0.55 0.53 37.51
C TYR A 452 1.58 0.64 36.38
N ASN A 453 2.85 0.34 36.66
CA ASN A 453 3.93 0.32 35.66
C ASN A 453 3.79 -0.85 34.66
N THR A 454 3.25 -1.98 35.10
CA THR A 454 3.03 -3.14 34.24
C THR A 454 1.81 -2.94 33.33
N MET A 455 0.73 -2.32 33.83
CA MET A 455 -0.43 -1.91 33.02
C MET A 455 -0.11 -0.80 32.02
N THR A 456 0.74 0.18 32.38
CA THR A 456 1.15 1.26 31.45
C THR A 456 2.01 0.73 30.31
N ASN A 457 2.84 -0.28 30.53
CA ASN A 457 3.62 -0.92 29.46
C ASN A 457 2.74 -1.74 28.48
N LEU A 458 1.66 -2.36 28.97
CA LEU A 458 0.72 -3.09 28.11
C LEU A 458 -0.18 -2.16 27.29
N VAL A 459 -0.67 -1.07 27.91
CA VAL A 459 -1.42 0.00 27.22
C VAL A 459 -0.52 0.74 26.23
N SER A 460 0.76 0.96 26.56
CA SER A 460 1.76 1.53 25.65
C SER A 460 2.01 0.66 24.42
N CYS A 461 2.08 -0.68 24.57
CA CYS A 461 2.17 -1.59 23.42
C CYS A 461 0.93 -1.55 22.52
N VAL A 462 -0.28 -1.49 23.09
CA VAL A 462 -1.53 -1.38 22.32
C VAL A 462 -1.66 -0.01 21.66
N MET A 463 -1.20 1.07 22.30
CA MET A 463 -1.16 2.42 21.73
C MET A 463 -0.08 2.59 20.65
N HIS A 464 1.01 1.82 20.68
CA HIS A 464 2.04 1.85 19.65
C HIS A 464 1.54 1.26 18.32
N VAL A 465 0.83 0.13 18.39
CA VAL A 465 0.28 -0.58 17.22
C VAL A 465 -0.86 0.21 16.56
N THR A 466 -1.60 1.01 17.33
CA THR A 466 -2.76 1.78 16.83
C THR A 466 -2.44 3.24 16.52
N GLY A 467 -1.43 3.81 17.17
CA GLY A 467 -0.84 5.11 16.84
C GLY A 467 -0.16 5.12 15.46
N GLU A 468 0.48 4.02 15.04
CA GLU A 468 1.07 3.91 13.70
C GLU A 468 0.00 3.95 12.59
N VAL A 469 -1.16 3.33 12.80
CA VAL A 469 -2.30 3.37 11.86
C VAL A 469 -2.93 4.78 11.78
N PHE A 470 -2.91 5.53 12.90
CA PHE A 470 -3.48 6.88 12.98
C PHE A 470 -2.58 7.96 12.37
N THR A 471 -1.26 7.81 12.50
CA THR A 471 -0.28 8.73 11.91
C THR A 471 -0.27 8.63 10.38
N TYR A 472 -0.56 7.44 9.84
CA TYR A 472 -0.71 7.21 8.40
C TYR A 472 -1.93 7.90 7.79
N CYS A 473 -3.07 7.94 8.50
CA CYS A 473 -4.30 8.55 8.00
C CYS A 473 -4.29 10.09 8.09
N ASN A 474 -3.64 10.68 9.10
CA ASN A 474 -3.58 12.14 9.27
C ASN A 474 -2.66 12.84 8.25
N LYS A 475 -1.63 12.17 7.75
CA LYS A 475 -0.59 12.77 6.90
C LYS A 475 -1.06 13.11 5.47
N TYR A 476 -2.20 12.55 5.04
CA TYR A 476 -2.77 12.79 3.71
C TYR A 476 -3.88 13.85 3.67
N PHE A 477 -4.37 14.35 4.81
CA PHE A 477 -5.52 15.27 4.85
C PHE A 477 -5.23 16.71 5.28
N ILE A 478 -4.00 17.04 5.69
CA ILE A 478 -3.64 18.41 6.08
C ILE A 478 -2.66 19.00 5.06
N LYS A 479 -3.21 19.61 4.01
CA LYS A 479 -2.45 20.53 3.16
C LYS A 479 -3.31 21.64 2.57
N ASP A 480 -4.18 22.23 3.39
CA ASP A 480 -4.77 23.53 3.09
C ASP A 480 -4.12 24.61 3.94
N LYS A 481 -3.46 25.54 3.23
CA LYS A 481 -2.91 26.78 3.78
C LYS A 481 -4.08 27.67 4.22
N TYR A 482 -4.13 28.01 5.50
CA TYR A 482 -4.88 29.16 5.97
C TYR A 482 -4.26 30.44 5.37
N TYR A 483 -4.97 31.08 4.45
CA TYR A 483 -4.74 32.48 4.12
C TYR A 483 -5.56 33.32 5.09
N ASN A 484 -4.88 34.05 5.97
CA ASN A 484 -5.49 35.12 6.75
C ASN A 484 -5.90 36.24 5.80
N ASN A 485 -7.21 36.46 5.65
CA ASN A 485 -7.73 37.78 5.33
C ASN A 485 -8.51 38.27 6.55
N LYS A 486 -7.98 39.36 7.13
CA LYS A 486 -8.74 40.25 7.99
C LYS A 486 -9.89 40.83 7.16
N ASP A 487 -11.00 41.08 7.82
CA ASP A 487 -12.23 41.73 7.36
C ASP A 487 -13.39 40.75 7.17
N GLY A 488 -14.11 40.56 8.28
CA GLY A 488 -15.41 39.90 8.30
C GLY A 488 -16.43 40.71 7.51
N ARG A 489 -16.80 40.19 6.33
CA ARG A 489 -18.09 40.30 5.63
C ARG A 489 -17.91 39.74 4.21
N GLY A 490 -18.79 38.83 3.78
CA GLY A 490 -18.74 38.32 2.40
C GLY A 490 -19.87 37.37 2.04
N PHE A 491 -20.87 37.90 1.35
CA PHE A 491 -22.00 37.22 0.74
C PHE A 491 -21.60 36.17 -0.31
N MET A 492 -22.41 35.11 -0.42
CA MET A 492 -22.28 34.08 -1.45
C MET A 492 -22.84 34.59 -2.78
N VAL A 493 -22.03 35.28 -3.58
CA VAL A 493 -22.35 35.57 -4.97
C VAL A 493 -22.03 34.34 -5.81
N VAL A 494 -23.09 33.71 -6.34
CA VAL A 494 -23.02 32.65 -7.34
C VAL A 494 -22.41 33.22 -8.62
N ASN A 495 -21.20 32.78 -8.97
CA ASN A 495 -20.63 33.05 -10.28
C ASN A 495 -20.39 31.74 -11.04
N HIS A 496 -21.19 31.58 -12.10
CA HIS A 496 -21.26 30.46 -13.03
C HIS A 496 -19.92 30.27 -13.77
N ARG A 497 -18.93 29.60 -13.18
CA ARG A 497 -17.72 29.15 -13.93
C ARG A 497 -17.02 27.90 -13.39
N PHE A 498 -17.64 27.15 -12.49
CA PHE A 498 -17.09 25.89 -11.96
C PHE A 498 -17.57 24.60 -12.68
N MET A 499 -18.54 24.72 -13.60
CA MET A 499 -19.13 23.58 -14.32
C MET A 499 -18.33 23.04 -15.53
N LYS A 500 -17.14 23.59 -15.83
CA LYS A 500 -16.26 23.06 -16.90
C LYS A 500 -15.00 22.34 -16.41
N GLU A 501 -14.64 22.44 -15.13
CA GLU A 501 -13.42 21.80 -14.59
C GLU A 501 -13.71 20.54 -13.74
N ALA A 502 -14.96 20.32 -13.31
CA ALA A 502 -15.35 19.10 -12.60
C ALA A 502 -15.43 17.83 -13.49
N LYS A 503 -15.33 17.97 -14.82
CA LYS A 503 -15.23 16.82 -15.75
C LYS A 503 -13.80 16.26 -15.91
N TYR A 504 -12.79 16.88 -15.29
CA TYR A 504 -11.38 16.54 -15.50
C TYR A 504 -10.66 15.87 -14.30
N LEU A 505 -11.33 15.69 -13.16
CA LEU A 505 -10.74 15.07 -11.96
C LEU A 505 -11.10 13.58 -11.75
N GLY A 506 -12.09 13.05 -12.48
CA GLY A 506 -12.51 11.64 -12.40
C GLY A 506 -11.62 10.61 -13.12
N ASN A 507 -10.44 11.00 -13.62
CA ASN A 507 -9.63 10.12 -14.49
C ASN A 507 -8.19 9.85 -14.03
N LYS A 508 -7.84 10.25 -12.80
CA LYS A 508 -6.47 10.24 -12.26
C LYS A 508 -6.19 9.21 -11.15
N ILE A 509 -7.01 8.16 -11.02
CA ILE A 509 -6.71 6.97 -10.21
C ILE A 509 -6.66 5.76 -11.16
N MET A 510 -5.55 5.64 -11.88
CA MET A 510 -5.15 4.42 -12.59
C MET A 510 -3.62 4.46 -12.69
N LEU A 511 -2.95 4.29 -11.56
CA LEU A 511 -1.52 4.05 -11.50
C LEU A 511 -1.25 2.55 -11.31
N SER A 512 -0.64 1.99 -12.35
CA SER A 512 0.32 0.88 -12.34
C SER A 512 -0.05 -0.38 -11.54
N ARG A 513 -0.85 -1.25 -12.17
CA ARG A 513 -0.71 -2.70 -11.97
C ARG A 513 0.63 -3.15 -12.55
N SER A 514 1.60 -3.38 -11.68
CA SER A 514 2.80 -4.17 -11.95
C SER A 514 2.37 -5.64 -12.10
N TYR A 515 2.13 -6.09 -13.33
CA TYR A 515 1.90 -7.51 -13.60
C TYR A 515 3.22 -8.28 -13.47
N SER A 516 3.40 -8.98 -12.35
CA SER A 516 4.29 -10.13 -12.27
C SER A 516 3.73 -11.25 -13.15
N THR A 517 4.57 -11.83 -14.00
CA THR A 517 4.19 -12.95 -14.86
C THR A 517 4.12 -14.23 -14.03
N ARG A 518 2.95 -14.85 -14.01
CA ARG A 518 2.72 -16.23 -13.57
C ARG A 518 3.57 -17.17 -14.45
N SER A 519 4.59 -17.80 -13.87
CA SER A 519 5.32 -18.90 -14.50
C SER A 519 5.82 -19.88 -13.44
N LYS A 520 5.12 -21.02 -13.40
CA LYS A 520 5.48 -22.37 -12.91
C LYS A 520 5.87 -22.53 -11.44
N LYS A 521 5.11 -23.42 -10.79
CA LYS A 521 5.41 -24.13 -9.53
C LYS A 521 6.88 -24.55 -9.47
N SER A 522 7.58 -24.11 -8.44
CA SER A 522 8.71 -24.80 -7.86
C SER A 522 8.56 -24.71 -6.35
N ASN A 523 8.52 -25.87 -5.69
CA ASN A 523 8.26 -26.11 -4.28
C ASN A 523 8.65 -24.95 -3.35
N SER A 524 7.64 -24.42 -2.67
CA SER A 524 7.77 -23.40 -1.63
C SER A 524 8.38 -24.04 -0.39
N VAL A 525 9.69 -23.85 -0.21
CA VAL A 525 10.29 -23.85 1.11
C VAL A 525 9.67 -22.70 1.89
N VAL A 526 9.10 -23.05 3.03
CA VAL A 526 8.48 -22.18 4.04
C VAL A 526 9.35 -20.94 4.28
N VAL A 527 8.82 -19.75 3.98
CA VAL A 527 9.45 -18.46 4.31
C VAL A 527 8.67 -17.86 5.48
N GLN A 528 9.33 -17.82 6.63
CA GLN A 528 8.87 -17.21 7.87
C GLN A 528 8.64 -15.69 7.69
N THR A 529 7.44 -15.26 8.09
CA THR A 529 7.01 -14.01 8.75
C THR A 529 7.51 -12.62 8.30
N GLN A 530 6.54 -11.77 7.92
CA GLN A 530 6.69 -10.32 7.69
C GLN A 530 7.00 -9.49 8.95
N GLU A 531 6.83 -10.03 10.17
CA GLU A 531 7.12 -9.32 11.43
C GLU A 531 8.62 -9.20 11.75
N GLU A 532 9.47 -10.12 11.30
CA GLU A 532 10.93 -9.98 11.48
C GLU A 532 11.47 -8.82 10.61
N ASN A 533 10.89 -8.63 9.42
CA ASN A 533 11.27 -7.59 8.47
C ASN A 533 11.13 -6.14 8.99
N SER A 534 10.21 -5.84 9.91
CA SER A 534 10.01 -4.47 10.39
C SER A 534 11.13 -3.96 11.31
N LYS A 535 11.63 -4.81 12.22
CA LYS A 535 12.76 -4.50 13.11
C LYS A 535 14.10 -4.45 12.36
N GLU A 536 14.20 -5.18 11.25
CA GLU A 536 15.41 -5.28 10.41
C GLU A 536 15.77 -3.98 9.68
N PHE A 537 14.76 -3.29 9.11
CA PHE A 537 14.98 -2.02 8.41
C PHE A 537 15.09 -0.80 9.34
N GLU A 538 14.63 -0.92 10.58
CA GLU A 538 14.72 0.13 11.60
C GLU A 538 16.19 0.48 11.92
N ILE A 539 17.07 -0.53 12.00
CA ILE A 539 18.49 -0.31 12.32
C ILE A 539 19.22 0.37 11.17
N LEU A 540 18.97 -0.05 9.93
CA LEU A 540 19.47 0.62 8.73
C LEU A 540 19.00 2.07 8.71
N THR A 541 17.76 2.33 9.09
CA THR A 541 17.21 3.68 9.15
C THR A 541 17.88 4.54 10.20
N LYS A 542 18.10 4.01 11.41
CA LYS A 542 18.89 4.68 12.44
C LYS A 542 20.29 5.02 11.95
N HIS A 543 20.92 4.12 11.17
CA HIS A 543 22.23 4.37 10.59
C HIS A 543 22.20 5.52 9.57
N TRP A 544 21.22 5.56 8.66
CA TRP A 544 21.02 6.67 7.73
C TRP A 544 20.77 8.01 8.42
N ILE A 545 19.96 8.04 9.48
CA ILE A 545 19.69 9.25 10.27
C ILE A 545 20.94 9.73 11.00
N ASN A 546 21.71 8.82 11.60
CA ASN A 546 22.97 9.17 12.26
C ASN A 546 23.99 9.77 11.27
N CYS A 547 24.14 9.17 10.09
CA CYS A 547 25.01 9.70 9.03
C CYS A 547 24.57 11.08 8.57
N LYS A 548 23.26 11.32 8.48
CA LYS A 548 22.71 12.61 8.09
C LYS A 548 22.93 13.70 9.14
N ASN A 549 22.67 13.40 10.41
CA ASN A 549 22.84 14.36 11.50
C ASN A 549 24.31 14.72 11.70
N ASN A 550 25.22 13.81 11.34
CA ASN A 550 26.66 14.01 11.47
C ASN A 550 27.38 13.76 10.12
N PRO A 551 27.19 14.62 9.11
CA PRO A 551 27.66 14.38 7.75
C PRO A 551 29.18 14.48 7.59
N ASN A 552 29.91 14.93 8.61
CA ASN A 552 31.37 14.99 8.65
C ASN A 552 32.00 13.97 9.61
N ARG A 553 31.20 13.08 10.21
CA ARG A 553 31.69 12.09 11.18
C ARG A 553 32.61 11.07 10.50
N ILE A 554 33.69 10.74 11.21
CA ILE A 554 34.57 9.62 10.88
C ILE A 554 34.06 8.39 11.64
N PHE A 555 33.78 7.32 10.90
CA PHE A 555 33.25 6.07 11.44
C PHE A 555 34.41 5.10 11.73
N LYS A 556 34.73 4.93 13.01
CA LYS A 556 35.81 4.04 13.50
C LYS A 556 35.34 2.64 13.90
N ASP A 557 34.07 2.48 14.27
CA ASP A 557 33.48 1.21 14.73
C ASP A 557 32.22 0.87 13.91
N ILE A 558 32.42 0.37 12.69
CA ILE A 558 31.31 -0.09 11.82
C ILE A 558 31.06 -1.59 12.01
N LYS A 559 32.05 -2.35 12.48
CA LYS A 559 31.91 -3.78 12.80
C LYS A 559 30.73 -4.10 13.73
N GLY A 560 30.27 -3.15 14.55
CA GLY A 560 29.04 -3.30 15.34
C GLY A 560 27.81 -3.65 14.50
N TYR A 561 27.69 -3.06 13.30
CA TYR A 561 26.60 -3.37 12.36
C TYR A 561 26.77 -4.74 11.70
N LEU A 562 28.01 -5.20 11.44
CA LEU A 562 28.29 -6.52 10.87
C LEU A 562 27.84 -7.68 11.78
N LYS A 563 27.73 -7.45 13.10
CA LYS A 563 27.27 -8.47 14.06
C LYS A 563 25.79 -8.79 13.92
N LEU A 564 24.99 -7.89 13.35
CA LEU A 564 23.54 -7.98 13.30
C LEU A 564 23.08 -8.97 12.22
N ASP A 565 22.40 -10.05 12.62
CA ASP A 565 21.88 -11.05 11.66
C ASP A 565 20.88 -10.47 10.66
N ASN A 566 20.09 -9.51 11.14
CA ASN A 566 19.09 -8.75 10.39
C ASN A 566 19.68 -8.07 9.13
N LEU A 567 20.91 -7.54 9.23
CA LEU A 567 21.59 -6.88 8.11
C LEU A 567 21.95 -7.88 7.01
N TRP A 568 22.45 -9.06 7.39
CA TRP A 568 22.82 -10.13 6.46
C TRP A 568 21.59 -10.73 5.79
N PHE A 569 20.50 -10.88 6.53
CA PHE A 569 19.24 -11.36 5.98
C PHE A 569 18.64 -10.36 4.98
N ALA A 570 18.65 -9.07 5.29
CA ALA A 570 18.20 -8.01 4.38
C ALA A 570 19.04 -7.97 3.09
N ALA A 571 20.36 -8.15 3.18
CA ALA A 571 21.22 -8.27 2.01
C ALA A 571 20.88 -9.52 1.17
N PHE A 572 20.60 -10.66 1.83
CA PHE A 572 20.21 -11.90 1.16
C PHE A 572 18.86 -11.79 0.44
N THR A 573 17.85 -11.21 1.07
CA THR A 573 16.52 -11.01 0.45
C THR A 573 16.59 -10.08 -0.76
N LYS A 574 17.40 -9.02 -0.69
CA LYS A 574 17.67 -8.11 -1.82
C LYS A 574 18.35 -8.83 -2.98
N ILE A 575 19.35 -9.67 -2.69
CA ILE A 575 19.97 -10.49 -3.72
C ILE A 575 18.91 -11.40 -4.32
N LYS A 576 18.11 -12.11 -3.53
CA LYS A 576 17.06 -13.06 -3.98
C LYS A 576 15.98 -12.42 -4.85
N ALA A 577 15.59 -11.17 -4.57
CA ALA A 577 14.57 -10.43 -5.33
C ALA A 577 14.99 -10.07 -6.76
N ASN A 578 16.30 -9.97 -7.03
CA ASN A 578 16.80 -9.54 -8.34
C ASN A 578 16.56 -10.58 -9.45
N ASN A 579 15.94 -10.14 -10.56
CA ASN A 579 15.64 -10.99 -11.73
C ASN A 579 16.88 -11.61 -12.41
N GLY A 580 18.08 -11.08 -12.18
CA GLY A 580 19.36 -11.59 -12.67
C GLY A 580 19.87 -12.85 -11.96
N ASN A 581 19.11 -13.41 -11.02
CA ASN A 581 19.48 -14.61 -10.26
C ASN A 581 19.42 -15.94 -11.04
N LYS A 582 18.84 -15.92 -12.23
CA LYS A 582 18.65 -17.09 -13.11
C LYS A 582 19.86 -17.39 -13.99
N THR A 583 20.90 -16.55 -13.97
CA THR A 583 22.10 -16.72 -14.80
C THR A 583 23.06 -17.72 -14.15
N VAL A 584 23.59 -18.67 -14.93
CA VAL A 584 24.54 -19.70 -14.48
C VAL A 584 25.80 -19.05 -13.91
N LYS A 585 26.25 -19.52 -12.74
CA LYS A 585 27.26 -18.88 -11.89
C LYS A 585 28.58 -19.65 -11.92
N PRO A 586 29.69 -19.04 -11.45
CA PRO A 586 30.99 -19.70 -11.39
C PRO A 586 30.95 -21.00 -10.57
N ASP A 587 30.16 -21.03 -9.50
CA ASP A 587 30.10 -22.16 -8.55
C ASP A 587 29.10 -23.25 -8.95
N ASN A 588 28.40 -23.15 -10.08
CA ASN A 588 27.23 -23.96 -10.48
C ASN A 588 26.09 -24.06 -9.44
N LEU A 589 26.19 -23.38 -8.29
CA LEU A 589 25.19 -23.33 -7.23
C LEU A 589 24.12 -22.26 -7.50
N GLY A 590 22.85 -22.63 -7.34
CA GLY A 590 21.72 -21.69 -7.36
C GLY A 590 21.60 -20.91 -6.05
N ILE A 591 20.88 -19.77 -6.05
CA ILE A 591 20.56 -19.07 -4.78
C ILE A 591 19.65 -19.91 -3.87
N ASN A 592 18.89 -20.85 -4.46
CA ASN A 592 17.98 -21.72 -3.71
C ASN A 592 18.69 -22.77 -2.85
N THR A 593 20.00 -22.99 -3.04
CA THR A 593 20.82 -23.91 -2.22
C THR A 593 21.50 -23.22 -1.04
N THR A 594 21.44 -21.89 -0.92
CA THR A 594 22.07 -21.16 0.19
C THR A 594 21.10 -21.08 1.39
N THR A 595 21.27 -21.98 2.34
CA THR A 595 20.50 -22.03 3.59
C THR A 595 20.91 -20.91 4.56
N ARG A 596 20.00 -20.45 5.44
CA ARG A 596 20.27 -19.49 6.54
C ARG A 596 21.58 -19.81 7.29
N LYS A 597 21.92 -21.09 7.43
CA LYS A 597 23.19 -21.59 8.00
C LYS A 597 24.43 -21.06 7.26
N ARG A 598 24.47 -21.13 5.93
CA ARG A 598 25.62 -20.68 5.12
C ARG A 598 25.84 -19.17 5.21
N MET A 599 24.76 -18.40 5.31
CA MET A 599 24.83 -16.95 5.53
C MET A 599 25.51 -16.62 6.86
N LEU A 600 25.13 -17.33 7.93
CA LEU A 600 25.73 -17.14 9.26
C LEU A 600 27.20 -17.58 9.29
N GLU A 601 27.58 -18.64 8.57
CA GLU A 601 29.00 -19.03 8.39
C GLU A 601 29.81 -17.92 7.70
N VAL A 602 29.32 -17.38 6.58
CA VAL A 602 29.97 -16.27 5.86
C VAL A 602 30.11 -15.04 6.75
N LYS A 603 29.09 -14.70 7.55
CA LYS A 603 29.15 -13.64 8.55
C LYS A 603 30.32 -13.86 9.51
N GLN A 604 30.46 -15.07 10.07
CA GLN A 604 31.53 -15.36 11.03
C GLN A 604 32.91 -15.26 10.39
N TYR A 605 33.09 -15.72 9.14
CA TYR A 605 34.36 -15.55 8.43
C TYR A 605 34.75 -14.08 8.22
N VAL A 606 33.78 -13.21 7.91
CA VAL A 606 34.03 -11.77 7.77
C VAL A 606 34.35 -11.12 9.12
N LEU A 607 33.60 -11.44 10.18
CA LEU A 607 33.84 -10.91 11.53
C LEU A 607 35.22 -11.33 12.09
N ASN A 608 35.63 -12.57 11.83
CA ASN A 608 36.92 -13.11 12.27
C ASN A 608 38.07 -12.75 11.33
N ASN A 609 37.83 -11.94 10.28
CA ASN A 609 38.84 -11.50 9.32
C ASN A 609 39.51 -12.66 8.53
N GLN A 610 38.76 -13.75 8.34
CA GLN A 610 39.15 -14.99 7.66
C GLN A 610 38.45 -15.18 6.30
N TYR A 611 37.68 -14.19 5.83
CA TYR A 611 36.97 -14.28 4.56
C TYR A 611 37.91 -14.12 3.35
N GLU A 612 37.89 -15.09 2.45
CA GLU A 612 38.62 -15.05 1.17
C GLU A 612 37.66 -14.94 -0.01
N TRP A 613 37.98 -14.02 -0.93
CA TRP A 613 37.19 -13.77 -2.13
C TRP A 613 37.35 -14.91 -3.13
N SER A 614 36.24 -15.54 -3.53
CA SER A 614 36.26 -16.66 -4.48
C SER A 614 36.61 -16.19 -5.91
N GLY A 615 36.23 -14.97 -6.27
CA GLY A 615 36.60 -14.31 -7.51
C GLY A 615 35.43 -14.06 -8.46
N VAL A 616 35.72 -13.42 -9.60
CA VAL A 616 34.71 -12.89 -10.52
C VAL A 616 34.89 -13.50 -11.92
N LYS A 617 33.84 -14.12 -12.46
CA LYS A 617 33.83 -14.59 -13.86
C LYS A 617 33.49 -13.45 -14.80
N ARG A 618 34.42 -13.07 -15.69
CA ARG A 618 34.25 -11.97 -16.64
C ARG A 618 33.69 -12.50 -17.95
N MET A 619 32.58 -11.93 -18.40
CA MET A 619 31.99 -12.19 -19.71
C MET A 619 32.06 -10.94 -20.59
N MET A 620 32.35 -11.11 -21.88
CA MET A 620 32.43 -10.02 -22.83
C MET A 620 31.08 -9.78 -23.50
N MET A 621 30.49 -8.61 -23.26
CA MET A 621 29.21 -8.19 -23.85
C MET A 621 29.45 -7.24 -25.02
N PRO A 622 28.82 -7.42 -26.19
CA PRO A 622 29.01 -6.50 -27.31
C PRO A 622 28.47 -5.10 -26.98
N LYS A 623 29.18 -4.05 -27.38
CA LYS A 623 28.71 -2.66 -27.31
C LYS A 623 27.70 -2.43 -28.45
N SER A 624 26.49 -1.97 -28.11
CA SER A 624 25.46 -1.61 -29.11
C SER A 624 25.98 -0.46 -29.99
N GLY A 625 25.75 -0.54 -31.30
CA GLY A 625 26.24 0.45 -32.28
C GLY A 625 27.71 0.33 -32.70
N LYS A 626 28.51 -0.57 -32.10
CA LYS A 626 29.93 -0.73 -32.46
C LYS A 626 30.28 -2.22 -32.62
N PRO A 627 30.12 -2.81 -33.83
CA PRO A 627 30.49 -4.20 -34.07
C PRO A 627 31.98 -4.41 -33.73
N GLY A 628 32.30 -5.51 -33.03
CA GLY A 628 33.67 -5.83 -32.62
C GLY A 628 34.16 -5.16 -31.33
N LYS A 629 33.49 -4.14 -30.77
CA LYS A 629 33.84 -3.57 -29.45
C LYS A 629 33.03 -4.28 -28.35
N PHE A 630 33.71 -4.81 -27.34
CA PHE A 630 33.09 -5.48 -26.20
C PHE A 630 33.22 -4.66 -24.91
N ARG A 631 32.33 -4.90 -23.94
CA ARG A 631 32.41 -4.41 -22.57
C ARG A 631 32.49 -5.61 -21.62
N PRO A 632 33.37 -5.58 -20.62
CA PRO A 632 33.46 -6.65 -19.65
C PRO A 632 32.29 -6.60 -18.65
N LEU A 633 31.79 -7.77 -18.26
CA LEU A 633 30.83 -7.91 -17.18
C LEU A 633 31.26 -9.05 -16.26
N GLY A 634 31.64 -8.70 -15.04
CA GLY A 634 31.95 -9.59 -13.96
C GLY A 634 30.71 -10.13 -13.26
N ILE A 635 30.64 -11.45 -13.12
CA ILE A 635 29.63 -12.20 -12.40
C ILE A 635 30.30 -12.78 -11.14
N PRO A 636 30.13 -12.15 -9.96
CA PRO A 636 30.67 -12.68 -8.70
C PRO A 636 29.90 -13.90 -8.20
N SER A 637 30.54 -14.70 -7.33
CA SER A 637 29.95 -15.81 -6.57
C SER A 637 28.81 -15.36 -5.65
N ILE A 638 28.01 -16.29 -5.10
CA ILE A 638 26.88 -15.91 -4.21
C ILE A 638 27.39 -15.35 -2.88
N ASN A 639 28.44 -15.94 -2.31
CA ASN A 639 29.03 -15.47 -1.05
C ASN A 639 29.65 -14.08 -1.23
N ASP A 640 30.39 -13.86 -2.33
CA ASP A 640 30.99 -12.56 -2.64
C ASP A 640 29.92 -11.50 -2.87
N ARG A 641 28.80 -11.85 -3.51
CA ARG A 641 27.64 -10.96 -3.65
C ARG A 641 27.04 -10.58 -2.31
N LEU A 642 26.85 -11.55 -1.42
CA LEU A 642 26.30 -11.31 -0.09
C LEU A 642 27.19 -10.33 0.70
N VAL A 643 28.50 -10.57 0.72
CA VAL A 643 29.46 -9.67 1.37
C VAL A 643 29.47 -8.29 0.70
N GLN A 644 29.46 -8.22 -0.64
CA GLN A 644 29.38 -6.95 -1.37
C GLN A 644 28.12 -6.15 -1.02
N GLU A 645 26.97 -6.79 -0.92
CA GLU A 645 25.71 -6.10 -0.62
C GLU A 645 25.66 -5.61 0.83
N VAL A 646 26.16 -6.39 1.79
CA VAL A 646 26.29 -5.97 3.19
C VAL A 646 27.20 -4.75 3.31
N ILE A 647 28.38 -4.78 2.66
CA ILE A 647 29.30 -3.64 2.62
C ILE A 647 28.61 -2.42 1.99
N LYS A 648 27.85 -2.61 0.91
CA LYS A 648 27.14 -1.54 0.22
C LYS A 648 26.12 -0.88 1.13
N MET A 649 25.30 -1.66 1.81
CA MET A 649 24.24 -1.17 2.70
C MET A 649 24.79 -0.34 3.87
N MET A 650 26.03 -0.60 4.30
CA MET A 650 26.70 0.20 5.34
C MET A 650 27.45 1.42 4.79
N MET A 651 28.05 1.33 3.59
CA MET A 651 28.81 2.44 3.02
C MET A 651 27.91 3.49 2.35
N GLU A 652 26.84 3.07 1.69
CA GLU A 652 25.94 3.95 0.94
C GLU A 652 25.40 5.13 1.78
N PRO A 653 24.93 4.94 3.04
CA PRO A 653 24.50 6.04 3.91
C PRO A 653 25.60 7.05 4.25
N ILE A 654 26.85 6.58 4.38
CA ILE A 654 27.98 7.40 4.80
C ILE A 654 28.40 8.35 3.67
N PHE A 655 28.45 7.85 2.43
CA PHE A 655 28.94 8.63 1.29
C PHE A 655 27.83 9.40 0.56
N GLU A 656 26.59 8.88 0.54
CA GLU A 656 25.46 9.52 -0.15
C GLU A 656 25.12 10.91 0.43
N MET A 657 25.40 11.16 1.72
CA MET A 657 25.21 12.46 2.37
C MET A 657 26.09 13.58 1.80
N ASN A 658 27.20 13.21 1.16
CA ASN A 658 28.20 14.16 0.68
C ASN A 658 28.15 14.36 -0.83
N PHE A 659 27.55 13.43 -1.57
CA PHE A 659 27.46 13.50 -3.02
C PHE A 659 26.57 14.66 -3.48
N LYS A 660 27.06 15.39 -4.49
CA LYS A 660 26.37 16.55 -5.04
C LYS A 660 25.05 16.19 -5.73
N GLU A 661 24.11 17.14 -5.77
CA GLU A 661 22.78 16.95 -6.37
C GLU A 661 22.81 16.80 -7.90
N ASN A 662 23.86 17.29 -8.55
CA ASN A 662 24.06 17.22 -10.00
C ASN A 662 24.77 15.93 -10.47
N SER A 663 25.08 15.03 -9.53
CA SER A 663 25.59 13.68 -9.79
C SER A 663 24.44 12.68 -9.82
N PHE A 664 24.29 12.00 -10.96
CA PHE A 664 23.26 11.00 -11.21
C PHE A 664 23.90 9.67 -11.65
N GLY A 665 23.11 8.60 -11.65
CA GLY A 665 23.56 7.27 -12.06
C GLY A 665 23.96 6.40 -10.89
N PHE A 666 23.40 5.18 -10.87
CA PHE A 666 23.61 4.15 -9.84
C PHE A 666 23.46 4.60 -8.38
N ARG A 667 22.71 5.68 -8.15
CA ARG A 667 22.33 6.19 -6.82
C ARG A 667 20.83 5.99 -6.60
N PRO A 668 20.37 5.80 -5.35
CA PRO A 668 18.95 5.59 -5.07
C PRO A 668 18.08 6.74 -5.61
N ASN A 669 17.04 6.41 -6.39
CA ASN A 669 16.14 7.38 -7.03
C ASN A 669 16.83 8.43 -7.95
N ARG A 670 18.02 8.13 -8.49
CA ARG A 670 18.76 8.97 -9.45
C ARG A 670 18.91 8.28 -10.81
N ASP A 671 17.81 8.24 -11.58
CA ASP A 671 17.76 7.62 -12.91
C ASP A 671 18.16 8.60 -14.04
N CYS A 672 18.24 8.10 -15.28
CA CYS A 672 18.54 8.93 -16.45
C CYS A 672 17.55 10.09 -16.60
N GLN A 673 16.28 9.90 -16.22
CA GLN A 673 15.22 10.89 -16.39
C GLN A 673 15.44 12.08 -15.47
N THR A 674 15.82 11.83 -14.21
CA THR A 674 16.15 12.87 -13.25
C THR A 674 17.33 13.73 -13.71
N ALA A 675 18.35 13.13 -14.32
CA ALA A 675 19.48 13.86 -14.93
C ALA A 675 19.01 14.75 -16.11
N THR A 676 18.23 14.21 -17.04
CA THR A 676 17.66 14.99 -18.15
C THR A 676 16.72 16.11 -17.66
N LYS A 677 16.02 15.89 -16.55
CA LYS A 677 15.17 16.90 -15.89
C LYS A 677 15.98 18.04 -15.29
N TYR A 678 17.13 17.71 -14.71
CA TYR A 678 18.09 18.69 -14.22
C TYR A 678 18.61 19.57 -15.35
N LEU A 679 19.06 18.95 -16.45
CA LEU A 679 19.50 19.63 -17.66
C LEU A 679 18.43 20.63 -18.16
N ASN A 680 17.19 20.17 -18.35
CA ASN A 680 16.10 21.00 -18.86
C ASN A 680 15.63 22.11 -17.89
N THR A 681 15.84 21.96 -16.58
CA THR A 681 15.42 22.95 -15.58
C THR A 681 16.50 23.97 -15.28
N LYS A 682 17.73 23.52 -14.98
CA LYS A 682 18.82 24.35 -14.45
C LYS A 682 19.75 24.87 -15.55
N MET A 683 19.93 24.13 -16.64
CA MET A 683 20.92 24.43 -17.70
C MET A 683 20.30 25.01 -18.99
N LYS A 684 19.02 25.39 -18.95
CA LYS A 684 18.29 25.95 -20.09
C LYS A 684 18.86 27.23 -20.70
N ASN A 685 19.58 28.03 -19.90
CA ASN A 685 20.07 29.34 -20.31
C ASN A 685 21.49 29.27 -20.90
N SER A 686 22.20 28.14 -20.80
CA SER A 686 23.54 27.97 -21.37
C SER A 686 23.53 28.13 -22.89
N THR A 687 24.65 28.57 -23.47
CA THR A 687 24.81 28.80 -24.92
C THR A 687 25.61 27.69 -25.57
N TRP A 688 26.70 27.27 -24.91
CA TRP A 688 27.56 26.18 -25.34
C TRP A 688 27.44 25.00 -24.39
N PHE A 689 27.49 23.79 -24.95
CA PHE A 689 27.62 22.58 -24.18
C PHE A 689 28.89 21.83 -24.52
N ILE A 690 29.52 21.28 -23.48
CA ILE A 690 30.65 20.38 -23.61
C ILE A 690 30.15 19.01 -23.16
N GLU A 691 30.02 18.10 -24.12
CA GLU A 691 29.73 16.69 -23.88
C GLU A 691 31.04 15.98 -23.51
N GLY A 692 31.06 15.22 -22.42
CA GLY A 692 32.23 14.51 -21.93
C GLY A 692 31.90 13.08 -21.54
N ASP A 693 32.81 12.16 -21.83
CA ASP A 693 32.71 10.74 -21.47
C ASP A 693 34.06 10.25 -20.98
N ILE A 694 34.09 9.56 -19.86
CA ILE A 694 35.33 9.04 -19.27
C ILE A 694 35.66 7.68 -19.92
N LYS A 695 36.86 7.55 -20.51
CA LYS A 695 37.26 6.34 -21.23
C LYS A 695 37.51 5.18 -20.26
N SER A 696 36.92 4.00 -20.55
CA SER A 696 37.13 2.75 -19.79
C SER A 696 37.04 2.93 -18.27
N TYR A 697 36.03 3.70 -17.85
CA TYR A 697 35.91 4.24 -16.51
C TYR A 697 35.97 3.20 -15.38
N PHE A 698 35.28 2.06 -15.50
CA PHE A 698 35.33 1.02 -14.47
C PHE A 698 36.67 0.27 -14.42
N ASP A 699 37.40 0.22 -15.54
CA ASP A 699 38.65 -0.55 -15.66
C ASP A 699 39.90 0.27 -15.25
N THR A 700 39.76 1.57 -14.98
CA THR A 700 40.89 2.52 -14.78
C THR A 700 40.98 3.11 -13.37
N ILE A 701 40.07 2.73 -12.45
CA ILE A 701 40.03 3.27 -11.09
C ILE A 701 41.26 2.83 -10.29
N ASP A 702 42.06 3.79 -9.82
CA ASP A 702 43.20 3.52 -8.96
C ASP A 702 42.76 3.05 -7.56
N HIS A 703 43.23 1.87 -7.15
CA HIS A 703 42.86 1.26 -5.86
C HIS A 703 43.41 2.04 -4.66
N GLN A 704 44.62 2.59 -4.74
CA GLN A 704 45.23 3.32 -3.63
C GLN A 704 44.46 4.62 -3.39
N MET A 705 44.16 5.35 -4.46
CA MET A 705 43.38 6.59 -4.40
C MET A 705 41.96 6.31 -3.89
N LEU A 706 41.28 5.26 -4.39
CA LEU A 706 39.96 4.88 -3.89
C LEU A 706 39.99 4.53 -2.39
N MET A 707 40.98 3.77 -1.94
CA MET A 707 41.14 3.44 -0.52
C MET A 707 41.46 4.68 0.33
N SER A 708 42.15 5.69 -0.22
CA SER A 708 42.38 6.98 0.46
C SER A 708 41.08 7.79 0.64
N ILE A 709 40.15 7.71 -0.32
CA ILE A 709 38.84 8.36 -0.22
C ILE A 709 37.99 7.66 0.84
N ILE A 710 38.02 6.32 0.87
CA ILE A 710 37.29 5.53 1.87
C ILE A 710 37.83 5.81 3.28
N SER A 711 39.16 5.82 3.46
CA SER A 711 39.80 5.97 4.77
C SER A 711 39.60 7.35 5.42
N LYS A 712 39.32 8.39 4.62
CA LYS A 712 38.93 9.72 5.14
C LYS A 712 37.65 9.69 5.96
N ARG A 713 36.77 8.71 5.73
CA ARG A 713 35.42 8.65 6.34
C ARG A 713 35.17 7.38 7.14
N MET A 714 35.77 6.27 6.74
CA MET A 714 35.63 4.97 7.36
C MET A 714 37.01 4.42 7.73
N GLN A 715 37.27 4.27 9.02
CA GLN A 715 38.57 3.83 9.56
C GLN A 715 38.47 2.47 10.27
N ASP A 716 37.44 1.67 9.95
CA ASP A 716 37.27 0.33 10.50
C ASP A 716 38.25 -0.65 9.82
N PRO A 717 39.14 -1.34 10.58
CA PRO A 717 40.18 -2.20 10.00
C PRO A 717 39.64 -3.41 9.24
N ILE A 718 38.55 -4.03 9.72
CA ILE A 718 37.95 -5.23 9.12
C ILE A 718 37.33 -4.85 7.78
N MET A 719 36.54 -3.78 7.75
CA MET A 719 35.90 -3.28 6.54
C MET A 719 36.93 -2.83 5.50
N THR A 720 37.94 -2.07 5.92
CA THR A 720 38.99 -1.55 5.03
C THR A 720 39.80 -2.69 4.41
N LYS A 721 40.16 -3.73 5.18
CA LYS A 721 40.86 -4.91 4.66
C LYS A 721 39.96 -5.72 3.71
N THR A 722 38.70 -5.93 4.07
CA THR A 722 37.73 -6.70 3.25
C THR A 722 37.50 -6.03 1.89
N ILE A 723 37.36 -4.70 1.86
CA ILE A 723 37.22 -3.95 0.60
C ILE A 723 38.51 -4.01 -0.22
N ARG A 724 39.68 -3.79 0.40
CA ARG A 724 40.97 -3.83 -0.28
C ARG A 724 41.24 -5.18 -0.93
N THR A 725 40.97 -6.27 -0.22
CA THR A 725 41.10 -7.65 -0.74
C THR A 725 40.06 -7.93 -1.83
N GLY A 726 38.85 -7.38 -1.72
CA GLY A 726 37.79 -7.54 -2.73
C GLY A 726 38.08 -6.82 -4.04
N LEU A 727 38.72 -5.66 -4.00
CA LEU A 727 39.19 -4.95 -5.20
C LEU A 727 40.25 -5.75 -5.96
N LYS A 728 41.05 -6.57 -5.25
CA LYS A 728 42.09 -7.44 -5.81
C LYS A 728 41.64 -8.89 -6.03
N ALA A 729 40.33 -9.17 -5.95
CA ALA A 729 39.81 -10.52 -6.12
C ALA A 729 40.15 -11.10 -7.52
N LYS A 730 40.41 -12.41 -7.58
CA LYS A 730 40.78 -13.12 -8.83
C LYS A 730 39.72 -12.95 -9.90
N VAL A 731 40.12 -12.66 -11.14
CA VAL A 731 39.22 -12.54 -12.30
C VAL A 731 39.46 -13.72 -13.24
N PHE A 732 38.39 -14.46 -13.54
CA PHE A 732 38.39 -15.60 -14.46
C PHE A 732 37.85 -15.15 -15.82
N GLN A 733 38.68 -15.19 -16.87
CA GLN A 733 38.30 -14.83 -18.24
C GLN A 733 38.94 -15.80 -19.23
N ASP A 734 38.16 -16.44 -20.11
CA ASP A 734 38.64 -17.28 -21.22
C ASP A 734 39.78 -18.24 -20.82
N ASN A 735 39.57 -18.99 -19.73
CA ASN A 735 40.53 -19.92 -19.09
C ASN A 735 41.82 -19.30 -18.52
N LYS A 736 41.94 -17.98 -18.47
CA LYS A 736 43.02 -17.25 -17.79
C LYS A 736 42.54 -16.68 -16.46
N VAL A 737 43.43 -16.70 -15.46
CA VAL A 737 43.20 -16.11 -14.13
C VAL A 737 44.21 -15.00 -13.94
N PHE A 738 43.74 -13.79 -13.64
CA PHE A 738 44.62 -12.66 -13.28
C PHE A 738 44.04 -11.90 -12.09
N MET A 739 44.92 -11.20 -11.36
CA MET A 739 44.54 -10.30 -10.29
C MET A 739 44.52 -8.86 -10.83
N PRO A 740 43.41 -8.11 -10.68
CA PRO A 740 43.34 -6.75 -11.16
C PRO A 740 44.19 -5.81 -10.29
N GLU A 741 45.09 -5.06 -10.92
CA GLU A 741 45.89 -4.00 -10.27
C GLU A 741 45.15 -2.66 -10.23
N VAL A 742 44.26 -2.43 -11.19
CA VAL A 742 43.42 -1.23 -11.34
C VAL A 742 41.99 -1.63 -11.71
N GLY A 743 41.05 -0.72 -11.46
CA GLY A 743 39.65 -0.86 -11.81
C GLY A 743 38.80 -1.56 -10.75
N THR A 744 37.49 -1.49 -10.92
CA THR A 744 36.53 -2.22 -10.09
C THR A 744 35.86 -3.29 -10.95
N PRO A 745 35.60 -4.50 -10.42
CA PRO A 745 34.97 -5.55 -11.21
C PRO A 745 33.59 -5.10 -11.72
N GLN A 746 33.48 -4.81 -13.01
CA GLN A 746 32.28 -4.23 -13.62
C GLN A 746 31.09 -5.19 -13.46
N GLY A 747 30.02 -4.80 -12.75
CA GLY A 747 28.88 -5.69 -12.46
C GLY A 747 28.83 -6.27 -11.05
N GLY A 748 29.86 -6.01 -10.22
CA GLY A 748 29.79 -6.17 -8.76
C GLY A 748 28.85 -5.15 -8.13
N MET A 749 28.23 -5.49 -7.01
CA MET A 749 27.23 -4.63 -6.36
C MET A 749 27.84 -3.38 -5.70
N LEU A 750 29.12 -3.47 -5.30
CA LEU A 750 29.92 -2.34 -4.79
C LEU A 750 30.51 -1.44 -5.87
N SER A 751 30.63 -1.94 -7.10
CA SER A 751 31.37 -1.26 -8.17
C SER A 751 30.72 0.08 -8.52
N SER A 752 29.40 0.18 -8.41
CA SER A 752 28.69 1.44 -8.67
C SER A 752 28.86 2.50 -7.58
N LEU A 753 28.91 2.08 -6.30
CA LEU A 753 29.11 3.01 -5.18
C LEU A 753 30.55 3.53 -5.18
N THR A 754 31.52 2.63 -5.29
CA THR A 754 32.96 2.97 -5.36
C THR A 754 33.30 3.85 -6.56
N SER A 755 32.69 3.58 -7.71
CA SER A 755 32.69 4.46 -8.87
C SER A 755 32.24 5.89 -8.51
N ASN A 756 31.04 6.02 -7.94
CA ASN A 756 30.51 7.33 -7.59
C ASN A 756 31.39 8.08 -6.59
N MET A 757 31.95 7.37 -5.60
CA MET A 757 32.92 7.92 -4.64
C MET A 757 34.17 8.48 -5.32
N TYR A 758 34.70 7.79 -6.32
CA TYR A 758 35.86 8.24 -7.08
C TYR A 758 35.54 9.51 -7.89
N THR A 759 34.40 9.53 -8.57
CA THR A 759 33.96 10.68 -9.39
C THR A 759 33.43 11.87 -8.60
N ASP A 760 33.13 11.73 -7.32
CA ASP A 760 32.75 12.86 -6.47
C ASP A 760 33.86 13.92 -6.38
N MET A 761 35.12 13.51 -6.57
CA MET A 761 36.26 14.44 -6.70
C MET A 761 36.12 15.34 -7.93
N LEU A 762 35.67 14.80 -9.07
CA LEU A 762 35.35 15.59 -10.25
C LEU A 762 34.16 16.51 -9.96
N ASP A 763 33.11 16.01 -9.32
CA ASP A 763 31.92 16.81 -9.01
C ASP A 763 32.27 18.01 -8.11
N LYS A 764 33.15 17.82 -7.12
CA LYS A 764 33.68 18.90 -6.26
C LYS A 764 34.55 19.89 -7.02
N TYR A 765 35.39 19.41 -7.94
CA TYR A 765 36.19 20.28 -8.80
C TYR A 765 35.30 21.13 -9.72
N MET A 766 34.25 20.55 -10.28
CA MET A 766 33.27 21.26 -11.10
C MET A 766 32.51 22.33 -10.30
N ASP A 767 32.21 22.06 -9.03
CA ASP A 767 31.60 23.06 -8.14
C ASP A 767 32.57 24.21 -7.86
N LYS A 768 33.86 23.92 -7.66
CA LYS A 768 34.91 24.95 -7.55
C LYS A 768 34.97 25.82 -8.81
N LEU A 769 34.97 25.22 -10.00
CA LEU A 769 34.92 25.96 -11.26
C LEU A 769 33.64 26.81 -11.38
N TYR A 770 32.50 26.30 -10.93
CA TYR A 770 31.26 27.08 -10.90
C TYR A 770 31.44 28.38 -10.09
N TYR A 771 31.98 28.30 -8.87
CA TYR A 771 32.21 29.48 -8.03
C TYR A 771 33.32 30.40 -8.58
N GLU A 772 34.38 29.85 -9.18
CA GLU A 772 35.46 30.62 -9.83
C GLU A 772 34.91 31.52 -10.94
N TYR A 773 34.01 31.00 -11.78
CA TYR A 773 33.43 31.76 -12.90
C TYR A 773 32.15 32.52 -12.57
N LEU A 774 31.54 32.32 -11.39
CA LEU A 774 30.30 33.01 -11.01
C LEU A 774 30.52 34.49 -10.63
N GLY A 775 31.69 34.85 -10.10
CA GLY A 775 32.03 36.21 -9.62
C GLY A 775 31.13 36.73 -8.48
N GLU A 776 31.45 37.90 -7.90
CA GLU A 776 30.72 38.58 -6.80
C GLU A 776 29.29 39.07 -7.15
N ALA A 777 28.55 38.38 -8.00
CA ALA A 777 27.16 38.72 -8.28
C ALA A 777 26.19 38.08 -7.27
N VAL A 778 26.50 38.19 -5.97
CA VAL A 778 25.61 37.79 -4.88
C VAL A 778 24.97 39.03 -4.27
N SER A 779 23.74 39.28 -4.72
CA SER A 779 22.64 39.70 -3.84
C SER A 779 22.83 41.01 -3.04
N GLN A 780 22.64 42.15 -3.69
CA GLN A 780 21.85 43.24 -3.09
C GLN A 780 20.88 43.81 -4.13
N ASN A 781 19.61 43.94 -3.73
CA ASN A 781 18.53 44.59 -4.47
C ASN A 781 18.23 44.08 -5.88
N ARG A 782 17.47 42.98 -5.93
CA ARG A 782 16.63 42.62 -7.07
C ARG A 782 15.43 43.57 -7.18
N GLN A 783 15.65 44.89 -7.20
CA GLN A 783 14.61 45.83 -7.57
C GLN A 783 14.42 45.81 -9.08
N LYS A 784 13.15 45.79 -9.50
CA LYS A 784 12.69 45.80 -10.89
C LYS A 784 13.17 47.10 -11.57
N ASN A 785 14.37 47.12 -12.13
CA ASN A 785 14.82 48.24 -12.95
C ASN A 785 14.20 48.11 -14.38
N PRO A 786 13.33 49.05 -14.81
CA PRO A 786 12.70 49.01 -16.13
C PRO A 786 13.70 49.17 -17.30
N GLU A 787 14.81 49.90 -17.08
CA GLU A 787 15.85 50.10 -18.10
C GLU A 787 16.68 48.84 -18.35
N TYR A 788 16.97 48.05 -17.32
CA TYR A 788 17.67 46.77 -17.45
C TYR A 788 16.93 45.76 -18.34
N ASN A 789 15.60 45.80 -18.35
CA ASN A 789 14.79 45.00 -19.26
C ASN A 789 14.72 45.56 -20.70
N LYS A 790 15.02 46.85 -20.89
CA LYS A 790 15.13 47.51 -22.20
C LYS A 790 16.46 47.19 -22.87
N THR A 791 17.58 47.16 -22.14
CA THR A 791 18.90 46.81 -22.68
C THR A 791 19.00 45.33 -23.06
N MET A 792 18.43 44.42 -22.25
CA MET A 792 18.29 42.99 -22.59
C MET A 792 17.45 42.70 -23.84
N ARG A 793 16.66 43.67 -24.31
CA ARG A 793 15.80 43.54 -25.50
C ARG A 793 16.53 43.85 -26.80
N ASN A 794 17.61 44.63 -26.76
CA ASN A 794 18.22 45.19 -27.96
C ASN A 794 19.61 44.61 -28.29
N ASN A 795 20.38 44.10 -27.33
CA ASN A 795 21.68 43.46 -27.61
C ASN A 795 21.86 42.18 -26.77
N SER A 796 21.84 41.01 -27.41
CA SER A 796 22.04 39.71 -26.75
C SER A 796 23.50 39.36 -26.44
N GLU A 797 24.45 40.27 -26.70
CA GLU A 797 25.88 40.00 -26.60
C GLU A 797 26.58 40.66 -25.40
N GLN A 798 25.91 41.53 -24.63
CA GLN A 798 26.56 42.30 -23.55
C GLN A 798 25.80 42.23 -22.22
N ALA A 799 25.67 41.02 -21.67
CA ALA A 799 25.45 40.85 -20.25
C ALA A 799 26.52 39.90 -19.70
N ASN A 800 27.54 40.49 -19.06
CA ASN A 800 28.70 39.84 -18.43
C ASN A 800 28.29 38.89 -17.28
N TYR A 801 27.59 37.80 -17.59
CA TYR A 801 27.28 36.73 -16.65
C TYR A 801 27.79 35.41 -17.22
N ILE A 802 29.07 35.17 -16.97
CA ILE A 802 29.67 33.86 -17.21
C ILE A 802 29.07 32.89 -16.19
N THR A 803 28.47 31.80 -16.65
CA THR A 803 28.02 30.74 -15.75
C THR A 803 28.38 29.38 -16.32
N VAL A 804 28.90 28.50 -15.46
CA VAL A 804 29.29 27.13 -15.82
C VAL A 804 28.43 26.17 -15.03
N LYS A 805 27.49 25.49 -15.68
CA LYS A 805 26.64 24.50 -15.01
C LYS A 805 27.05 23.09 -15.39
N TYR A 806 26.87 22.16 -14.49
CA TYR A 806 27.36 20.79 -14.65
C TYR A 806 26.28 19.77 -14.27
N VAL A 807 26.20 18.68 -15.04
CA VAL A 807 25.39 17.50 -14.76
C VAL A 807 26.14 16.24 -15.19
N ARG A 808 26.14 15.21 -14.35
CA ARG A 808 26.78 13.91 -14.65
C ARG A 808 25.81 12.76 -14.48
N TYR A 809 25.90 11.76 -15.34
CA TYR A 809 25.26 10.46 -15.21
C TYR A 809 26.31 9.36 -15.38
N ALA A 810 26.72 8.76 -14.26
CA ALA A 810 27.83 7.79 -14.23
C ALA A 810 29.11 8.35 -14.90
N ASP A 811 29.51 7.81 -16.04
CA ASP A 811 30.69 8.16 -16.85
C ASP A 811 30.44 9.25 -17.91
N GLU A 812 29.17 9.49 -18.27
CA GLU A 812 28.75 10.54 -19.21
C GLU A 812 28.41 11.82 -18.45
N PHE A 813 28.94 12.97 -18.87
CA PHE A 813 28.63 14.26 -18.26
C PHE A 813 28.50 15.37 -19.29
N THR A 814 27.88 16.46 -18.87
CA THR A 814 27.63 17.63 -19.70
C THR A 814 27.86 18.91 -18.91
N MET A 815 28.56 19.85 -19.53
CA MET A 815 28.80 21.18 -18.99
C MET A 815 28.12 22.23 -19.86
N GLY A 816 27.28 23.08 -19.27
CA GLY A 816 26.60 24.17 -19.96
C GLY A 816 27.26 25.50 -19.62
N VAL A 817 27.92 26.09 -20.59
CA VAL A 817 28.62 27.38 -20.46
C VAL A 817 27.74 28.48 -21.05
N ASN A 818 27.53 29.55 -20.29
CA ASN A 818 26.98 30.81 -20.79
C ASN A 818 28.14 31.77 -21.05
N GLY A 819 28.66 31.82 -22.27
CA GLY A 819 29.85 32.61 -22.60
C GLY A 819 30.31 32.40 -24.05
N SER A 820 31.55 32.80 -24.35
CA SER A 820 32.20 32.63 -25.66
C SER A 820 32.58 31.17 -25.91
N HIS A 821 32.82 30.82 -27.19
CA HIS A 821 33.34 29.51 -27.57
C HIS A 821 34.73 29.25 -26.98
N SER A 822 35.60 30.27 -26.95
CA SER A 822 36.96 30.17 -26.39
C SER A 822 36.95 29.76 -24.91
N LEU A 823 36.02 30.30 -24.13
CA LEU A 823 35.84 29.92 -22.73
C LEU A 823 35.43 28.45 -22.57
N ALA A 824 34.55 27.95 -23.45
CA ALA A 824 34.17 26.54 -23.42
C ALA A 824 35.37 25.61 -23.71
N VAL A 825 36.28 26.02 -24.60
CA VAL A 825 37.53 25.29 -24.88
C VAL A 825 38.48 25.34 -23.68
N GLU A 826 38.61 26.49 -23.02
CA GLU A 826 39.42 26.64 -21.81
C GLU A 826 38.94 25.70 -20.69
N ILE A 827 37.63 25.69 -20.42
CA ILE A 827 37.02 24.83 -19.38
C ILE A 827 37.25 23.36 -19.72
N LYS A 828 37.09 22.96 -20.98
CA LYS A 828 37.39 21.59 -21.44
C LYS A 828 38.84 21.22 -21.11
N ASN A 829 39.80 22.11 -21.38
CA ASN A 829 41.22 21.86 -21.13
C ASN A 829 41.54 21.76 -19.64
N LYS A 830 40.96 22.64 -18.80
CA LYS A 830 41.10 22.57 -17.32
C LYS A 830 40.59 21.23 -16.78
N VAL A 831 39.40 20.79 -17.21
CA VAL A 831 38.81 19.50 -16.80
C VAL A 831 39.65 18.32 -17.29
N SER A 832 40.15 18.37 -18.53
CA SER A 832 41.03 17.32 -19.06
C SER A 832 42.34 17.21 -18.27
N LYS A 833 42.93 18.33 -17.85
CA LYS A 833 44.15 18.36 -17.03
C LYS A 833 43.90 17.81 -15.63
N PHE A 834 42.76 18.17 -15.01
CA PHE A 834 42.35 17.62 -13.71
C PHE A 834 42.17 16.09 -13.77
N LEU A 835 41.46 15.58 -14.77
CA LEU A 835 41.25 14.14 -14.92
C LEU A 835 42.56 13.37 -15.06
N LYS A 836 43.51 13.90 -15.85
CA LYS A 836 44.82 13.26 -16.06
C LYS A 836 45.69 13.31 -14.80
N ASN A 837 45.76 14.46 -14.12
CA ASN A 837 46.69 14.67 -13.01
C ASN A 837 46.17 14.13 -11.66
N GLU A 838 44.88 14.30 -11.37
CA GLU A 838 44.31 14.03 -10.05
C GLU A 838 43.53 12.70 -10.01
N LEU A 839 42.89 12.31 -11.12
CA LEU A 839 42.07 11.10 -11.21
C LEU A 839 42.66 10.03 -12.12
N ASN A 840 43.89 10.21 -12.61
CA ASN A 840 44.62 9.30 -13.52
C ASN A 840 43.73 8.70 -14.64
N THR A 841 42.81 9.51 -15.17
CA THR A 841 41.79 9.11 -16.16
C THR A 841 41.81 10.06 -17.35
N ILE A 842 41.34 9.58 -18.52
CA ILE A 842 41.39 10.33 -19.78
C ILE A 842 39.98 10.44 -20.36
N LEU A 843 39.67 11.59 -20.94
CA LEU A 843 38.43 11.79 -21.68
C LEU A 843 38.44 11.02 -23.01
N SER A 844 37.28 10.48 -23.40
CA SER A 844 37.13 9.78 -24.68
C SER A 844 37.05 10.76 -25.84
N GLU A 845 38.14 10.94 -26.59
CA GLU A 845 38.22 11.84 -27.76
C GLU A 845 37.07 11.64 -28.77
N GLU A 846 36.64 10.40 -29.01
CA GLU A 846 35.50 10.06 -29.91
C GLU A 846 34.15 10.68 -29.48
N LYS A 847 34.01 11.14 -28.23
CA LYS A 847 32.74 11.58 -27.65
C LYS A 847 32.76 13.03 -27.14
N ILE A 848 33.92 13.67 -27.10
CA ILE A 848 34.01 15.05 -26.61
C ILE A 848 33.59 16.00 -27.73
N HIS A 849 32.41 16.61 -27.59
CA HIS A 849 31.90 17.57 -28.55
C HIS A 849 31.55 18.88 -27.85
N ILE A 850 31.96 20.00 -28.45
CA ILE A 850 31.49 21.33 -28.07
C ILE A 850 30.35 21.67 -29.03
N THR A 851 29.12 21.65 -28.53
CA THR A 851 27.92 21.90 -29.33
C THR A 851 27.30 23.24 -28.94
N HIS A 852 27.03 24.07 -29.95
CA HIS A 852 26.21 25.26 -29.73
C HIS A 852 24.74 24.82 -29.56
N MET A 853 24.01 25.49 -28.66
CA MET A 853 22.61 25.19 -28.35
C MET A 853 21.67 25.17 -29.58
N SER A 854 22.03 25.86 -30.68
CA SER A 854 21.27 25.82 -31.94
C SER A 854 21.39 24.49 -32.70
N LYS A 855 22.53 23.80 -32.61
CA LYS A 855 22.79 22.52 -33.32
C LYS A 855 22.23 21.29 -32.60
N ARG A 856 21.64 21.50 -31.41
CA ARG A 856 21.10 20.48 -30.48
C ARG A 856 22.19 19.52 -29.96
N MET A 857 22.26 19.37 -28.65
CA MET A 857 23.21 18.52 -27.93
C MET A 857 22.60 17.13 -27.68
N SER A 858 23.39 16.05 -27.71
CA SER A 858 22.92 14.71 -27.33
C SER A 858 23.31 14.39 -25.89
N PHE A 859 22.35 13.94 -25.07
CA PHE A 859 22.65 13.48 -23.70
C PHE A 859 21.68 12.37 -23.30
N LEU A 860 22.20 11.20 -22.89
CA LEU A 860 21.40 10.04 -22.44
C LEU A 860 20.28 9.61 -23.40
N GLY A 861 20.49 9.76 -24.72
CA GLY A 861 19.51 9.42 -25.75
C GLY A 861 18.44 10.48 -26.02
N TYR A 862 18.57 11.67 -25.43
CA TYR A 862 17.77 12.85 -25.74
C TYR A 862 18.58 13.85 -26.56
N MET A 863 17.91 14.58 -27.46
CA MET A 863 18.45 15.79 -28.08
C MET A 863 17.91 17.00 -27.35
N PHE A 864 18.80 17.83 -26.82
CA PHE A 864 18.48 19.07 -26.13
C PHE A 864 18.79 20.27 -27.01
N GLY A 865 17.81 21.16 -27.20
CA GLY A 865 18.04 22.39 -27.95
C GLY A 865 16.94 23.41 -27.79
N ARG A 866 17.07 24.54 -28.49
CA ARG A 866 16.10 25.63 -28.47
C ARG A 866 15.16 25.55 -29.67
N ASN A 867 13.86 25.63 -29.40
CA ASN A 867 12.85 25.87 -30.42
C ASN A 867 12.23 27.25 -30.23
N SER A 868 12.02 27.95 -31.35
CA SER A 868 11.29 29.21 -31.35
C SER A 868 9.82 28.97 -31.69
N TYR A 869 8.94 29.38 -30.79
CA TYR A 869 7.50 29.40 -31.00
C TYR A 869 7.05 30.83 -31.25
N ILE A 870 6.13 31.04 -32.19
CA ILE A 870 5.47 32.32 -32.38
C ILE A 870 4.19 32.31 -31.55
N MET A 871 4.16 33.06 -30.45
CA MET A 871 2.94 33.30 -29.69
C MET A 871 2.25 34.55 -30.21
N LYS A 872 1.00 34.40 -30.63
CA LYS A 872 0.11 35.51 -30.97
C LYS A 872 -0.45 36.09 -29.67
N GLN A 873 -0.10 37.32 -29.33
CA GLN A 873 -0.58 37.99 -28.13
C GLN A 873 -1.40 39.22 -28.52
N ARG A 874 -2.63 39.31 -28.02
CA ARG A 874 -3.54 40.41 -28.33
C ARG A 874 -3.28 41.57 -27.36
N TYR A 875 -2.98 42.74 -27.88
CA TYR A 875 -2.80 43.98 -27.13
C TYR A 875 -3.65 45.06 -27.78
N ASN A 876 -4.56 45.70 -27.03
CA ASN A 876 -5.41 46.80 -27.50
C ASN A 876 -5.89 46.60 -28.95
N SER A 877 -6.60 45.51 -29.18
CA SER A 877 -7.20 45.14 -30.48
C SER A 877 -6.23 44.76 -31.61
N LYS A 878 -4.90 44.90 -31.45
CA LYS A 878 -3.88 44.41 -32.41
C LYS A 878 -3.29 43.06 -31.99
N ILE A 879 -3.05 42.19 -32.97
CA ILE A 879 -2.37 40.88 -32.76
C ILE A 879 -0.88 41.08 -33.00
N VAL A 880 -0.08 40.88 -31.95
CA VAL A 880 1.39 40.94 -32.04
C VAL A 880 1.96 39.53 -31.99
N ASN A 881 2.80 39.20 -32.97
CA ASN A 881 3.54 37.94 -33.02
C ASN A 881 4.81 38.06 -32.17
N ARG A 882 4.84 37.42 -31.00
CA ARG A 882 6.04 37.36 -30.15
C ARG A 882 6.75 36.03 -30.34
N ARG A 883 8.02 36.08 -30.78
CA ARG A 883 8.88 34.89 -30.83
C ARG A 883 9.36 34.55 -29.42
N ILE A 884 9.03 33.36 -28.94
CA ILE A 884 9.44 32.82 -27.64
C ILE A 884 10.35 31.62 -27.89
N ILE A 885 11.56 31.70 -27.37
CA ILE A 885 12.54 30.62 -27.47
C ILE A 885 12.45 29.78 -26.19
N MET A 886 12.12 28.49 -26.32
CA MET A 886 12.05 27.56 -25.20
C MET A 886 13.03 26.39 -25.39
N PRO A 887 13.70 25.94 -24.31
CA PRO A 887 14.44 24.69 -24.32
C PRO A 887 13.46 23.53 -24.52
N THR A 888 13.87 22.54 -25.32
CA THR A 888 13.05 21.41 -25.71
C THR A 888 13.89 20.14 -25.73
N LEU A 889 13.28 19.03 -25.30
CA LEU A 889 13.90 17.71 -25.31
C LEU A 889 13.24 16.86 -26.38
N TYR A 890 14.03 16.25 -27.25
CA TYR A 890 13.57 15.37 -28.32
C TYR A 890 14.14 13.96 -28.14
N VAL A 891 13.38 12.95 -28.56
CA VAL A 891 13.93 11.62 -28.85
C VAL A 891 14.68 11.69 -30.17
N ASP A 892 15.92 11.23 -30.17
CA ASP A 892 16.74 11.03 -31.36
C ASP A 892 16.23 9.79 -32.13
N MET A 893 15.45 10.01 -33.18
CA MET A 893 14.84 8.92 -33.92
C MET A 893 15.84 8.17 -34.81
N GLU A 894 16.92 8.81 -35.24
CA GLU A 894 17.96 8.19 -36.06
C GLU A 894 18.70 7.11 -35.25
N LYS A 895 19.11 7.44 -34.02
CA LYS A 895 19.71 6.45 -33.10
C LYS A 895 18.76 5.31 -32.76
N VAL A 896 17.46 5.61 -32.64
CA VAL A 896 16.44 4.58 -32.38
C VAL A 896 16.28 3.64 -33.57
N MET A 897 16.23 4.17 -34.79
CA MET A 897 16.15 3.39 -36.02
C MET A 897 17.39 2.51 -36.22
N GLN A 898 18.59 3.05 -35.98
CA GLN A 898 19.84 2.28 -36.04
C GLN A 898 19.81 1.10 -35.05
N ARG A 899 19.35 1.30 -33.82
CA ARG A 899 19.21 0.21 -32.84
C ARG A 899 18.16 -0.83 -33.22
N LEU A 900 17.08 -0.43 -33.88
CA LEU A 900 16.06 -1.36 -34.36
C LEU A 900 16.54 -2.16 -35.58
N LYS A 901 17.36 -1.55 -36.43
CA LYS A 901 18.08 -2.22 -37.53
C LYS A 901 19.04 -3.29 -37.00
N GLU A 902 19.88 -2.97 -36.01
CA GLU A 902 20.79 -3.94 -35.36
C GLU A 902 20.03 -5.14 -34.77
N LYS A 903 18.83 -4.91 -34.23
CA LYS A 903 17.98 -5.97 -33.67
C LYS A 903 17.21 -6.74 -34.75
N GLY A 904 17.17 -6.26 -35.99
CA GLY A 904 16.50 -6.89 -37.13
C GLY A 904 15.01 -6.60 -37.22
N PHE A 905 14.53 -5.45 -36.74
CA PHE A 905 13.11 -5.06 -36.83
C PHE A 905 12.79 -4.17 -38.04
N CYS A 906 13.76 -3.40 -38.54
CA CYS A 906 13.59 -2.52 -39.69
C CYS A 906 14.85 -2.47 -40.56
N ASP A 907 14.72 -1.89 -41.76
CA ASP A 907 15.85 -1.45 -42.58
C ASP A 907 16.45 -0.14 -42.05
N GLY A 908 17.44 0.41 -42.76
CA GLY A 908 18.06 1.70 -42.43
C GLY A 908 17.10 2.88 -42.51
N ASP A 909 16.04 2.78 -43.30
CA ASP A 909 15.07 3.85 -43.58
C ASP A 909 13.83 3.77 -42.67
N GLY A 910 13.77 2.76 -41.80
CA GLY A 910 12.71 2.57 -40.82
C GLY A 910 11.48 1.86 -41.40
N ASN A 911 11.64 1.14 -42.52
CA ASN A 911 10.63 0.21 -43.01
C ASN A 911 10.77 -1.13 -42.28
N PRO A 912 9.65 -1.74 -41.86
CA PRO A 912 9.67 -2.96 -41.04
C PRO A 912 10.13 -4.20 -41.83
N ILE A 913 11.06 -4.99 -41.27
CA ILE A 913 11.56 -6.27 -41.79
C ILE A 913 11.10 -7.41 -40.87
N PRO A 914 10.80 -8.64 -41.35
CA PRO A 914 10.46 -9.76 -40.47
C PRO A 914 11.60 -10.13 -39.51
N CYS A 915 11.39 -9.96 -38.20
CA CYS A 915 12.36 -10.39 -37.18
C CYS A 915 12.19 -11.88 -36.84
N PHE A 916 12.81 -12.78 -37.62
CA PHE A 916 12.66 -14.23 -37.47
C PHE A 916 13.14 -14.78 -36.11
N LYS A 917 13.86 -14.02 -35.30
CA LYS A 917 14.18 -14.37 -33.90
C LYS A 917 12.93 -14.64 -33.05
N PHE A 918 11.78 -14.07 -33.43
CA PHE A 918 10.50 -14.27 -32.74
C PHE A 918 9.67 -15.45 -33.28
N LEU A 919 10.11 -16.06 -34.37
CA LEU A 919 9.39 -17.15 -35.03
C LEU A 919 9.17 -18.36 -34.11
N ARG A 920 10.13 -18.62 -33.21
CA ARG A 920 10.11 -19.70 -32.20
C ARG A 920 9.16 -19.48 -31.01
N TYR A 921 8.61 -18.29 -30.84
CA TYR A 921 7.75 -17.98 -29.70
C TYR A 921 6.27 -18.09 -30.08
N SER A 922 5.40 -18.36 -29.09
CA SER A 922 3.95 -18.32 -29.30
C SER A 922 3.44 -16.89 -29.61
N GLN A 923 2.19 -16.72 -30.07
CA GLN A 923 1.66 -15.36 -30.32
C GLN A 923 1.58 -14.58 -28.99
N PHE A 924 1.16 -15.24 -27.91
CA PHE A 924 1.13 -14.66 -26.56
C PHE A 924 2.52 -14.21 -26.08
N GLU A 925 3.52 -15.08 -26.19
CA GLU A 925 4.89 -14.77 -25.74
C GLU A 925 5.52 -13.64 -26.56
N THR A 926 5.32 -13.66 -27.87
CA THR A 926 5.82 -12.63 -28.78
C THR A 926 5.20 -11.27 -28.46
N ASN A 927 3.87 -11.20 -28.35
CA ASN A 927 3.18 -9.95 -28.02
C ASN A 927 3.60 -9.41 -26.64
N ASN A 928 3.79 -10.28 -25.63
CA ASN A 928 4.27 -9.85 -24.32
C ASN A 928 5.68 -9.25 -24.38
N LYS A 929 6.61 -9.87 -25.10
CA LYS A 929 7.98 -9.35 -25.24
C LYS A 929 8.02 -8.01 -25.96
N ILE A 930 7.22 -7.84 -27.01
CA ILE A 930 7.13 -6.58 -27.74
C ILE A 930 6.51 -5.49 -26.86
N ASN A 931 5.45 -5.82 -26.12
CA ASN A 931 4.84 -4.89 -25.18
C ASN A 931 5.79 -4.47 -24.05
N MET A 932 6.68 -5.36 -23.60
CA MET A 932 7.73 -4.99 -22.64
C MET A 932 8.71 -3.98 -23.24
N ILE A 933 9.23 -4.25 -24.45
CA ILE A 933 10.12 -3.32 -25.16
C ILE A 933 9.45 -1.95 -25.35
N MET A 934 8.19 -1.94 -25.80
CA MET A 934 7.41 -0.73 -25.99
C MET A 934 7.24 0.04 -24.68
N ARG A 935 6.75 -0.63 -23.62
CA ARG A 935 6.49 -0.01 -22.33
C ARG A 935 7.74 0.62 -21.72
N ASP A 936 8.85 -0.11 -21.72
CA ASP A 936 10.09 0.34 -21.09
C ASP A 936 10.67 1.54 -21.85
N THR A 937 10.56 1.54 -23.18
CA THR A 937 11.00 2.66 -24.02
C THR A 937 10.08 3.88 -23.89
N CYS A 938 8.76 3.69 -23.79
CA CYS A 938 7.79 4.76 -23.54
C CYS A 938 8.02 5.42 -22.19
N ASN A 939 8.31 4.60 -21.17
CA ASN A 939 8.68 5.10 -19.86
C ASN A 939 9.93 5.96 -19.98
N LEU A 940 10.98 5.46 -20.65
CA LEU A 940 12.22 6.20 -20.87
C LEU A 940 11.97 7.57 -21.50
N TRP A 941 11.16 7.67 -22.56
CA TRP A 941 10.85 8.89 -23.32
C TRP A 941 9.76 9.78 -22.72
N SER A 942 9.32 9.51 -21.49
CA SER A 942 8.17 10.18 -20.89
C SER A 942 8.22 11.71 -20.92
N MET A 943 9.42 12.30 -20.96
CA MET A 943 9.68 13.75 -20.92
C MET A 943 9.78 14.42 -22.29
N ALA A 944 10.09 13.68 -23.37
CA ALA A 944 10.33 14.24 -24.69
C ALA A 944 9.12 14.97 -25.27
N ASN A 945 9.37 16.09 -25.95
CA ASN A 945 8.37 16.89 -26.64
C ASN A 945 7.78 16.14 -27.84
N ASN A 946 8.58 15.39 -28.60
CA ASN A 946 8.12 14.55 -29.72
C ASN A 946 7.71 13.12 -29.30
N ARG A 947 7.53 12.82 -28.01
CA ARG A 947 7.28 11.44 -27.52
C ARG A 947 6.14 10.72 -28.23
N LYS A 948 5.06 11.43 -28.59
CA LYS A 948 3.90 10.84 -29.28
C LYS A 948 4.30 10.34 -30.67
N GLN A 949 4.99 11.18 -31.44
CA GLN A 949 5.46 10.86 -32.78
C GLN A 949 6.52 9.75 -32.73
N ALA A 950 7.50 9.87 -31.83
CA ALA A 950 8.57 8.88 -31.67
C ALA A 950 8.01 7.49 -31.32
N THR A 951 7.08 7.44 -30.37
CA THR A 951 6.46 6.17 -29.96
C THR A 951 5.57 5.58 -31.06
N ALA A 952 4.80 6.41 -31.77
CA ALA A 952 3.98 5.93 -32.88
C ALA A 952 4.84 5.34 -34.01
N ARG A 953 5.96 6.00 -34.35
CA ARG A 953 6.92 5.50 -35.35
C ARG A 953 7.56 4.18 -34.92
N MET A 954 7.95 4.06 -33.65
CA MET A 954 8.47 2.80 -33.10
C MET A 954 7.42 1.68 -33.07
N ALA A 955 6.18 1.99 -32.66
CA ALA A 955 5.08 1.04 -32.65
C ALA A 955 4.79 0.50 -34.05
N TYR A 956 4.82 1.38 -35.07
CA TYR A 956 4.69 1.01 -36.46
C TYR A 956 5.78 -0.02 -36.86
N MET A 957 7.06 0.30 -36.64
CA MET A 957 8.17 -0.59 -37.00
C MET A 957 8.06 -1.96 -36.32
N LEU A 958 7.81 -2.00 -35.01
CA LEU A 958 7.74 -3.27 -34.26
C LEU A 958 6.51 -4.09 -34.62
N ARG A 959 5.33 -3.47 -34.70
CA ARG A 959 4.07 -4.18 -34.97
C ARG A 959 4.05 -4.78 -36.38
N TYR A 960 4.48 -4.03 -37.38
CA TYR A 960 4.53 -4.53 -38.76
C TYR A 960 5.65 -5.55 -38.98
N SER A 961 6.79 -5.40 -38.31
CA SER A 961 7.85 -6.40 -38.31
C SER A 961 7.35 -7.75 -37.81
N ILE A 962 6.62 -7.76 -36.70
CA ILE A 962 6.04 -8.98 -36.11
C ILE A 962 4.86 -9.51 -36.93
N ALA A 963 4.05 -8.63 -37.54
CA ALA A 963 2.99 -9.07 -38.44
C ALA A 963 3.56 -9.82 -39.66
N LYS A 964 4.73 -9.43 -40.19
CA LYS A 964 5.45 -10.19 -41.23
C LYS A 964 5.93 -11.56 -40.71
N VAL A 965 6.37 -11.66 -39.46
CA VAL A 965 6.71 -12.94 -38.81
C VAL A 965 5.47 -13.84 -38.70
N TYR A 966 4.33 -13.31 -38.26
CA TYR A 966 3.07 -14.07 -38.18
C TYR A 966 2.55 -14.50 -39.55
N ALA A 967 2.75 -13.69 -40.59
CA ALA A 967 2.36 -14.07 -41.95
C ALA A 967 3.09 -15.34 -42.41
N THR A 968 4.37 -15.43 -42.06
CA THR A 968 5.21 -16.62 -42.29
C THR A 968 4.77 -17.77 -41.39
N LYS A 969 4.62 -17.52 -40.08
CA LYS A 969 4.29 -18.55 -39.07
C LYS A 969 2.94 -19.24 -39.32
N PHE A 970 1.92 -18.51 -39.74
CA PHE A 970 0.56 -19.01 -39.96
C PHE A 970 0.20 -19.15 -41.45
N LYS A 971 1.18 -19.05 -42.36
CA LYS A 971 1.00 -19.22 -43.81
C LYS A 971 -0.17 -18.38 -44.37
N THR A 972 -0.27 -17.10 -43.96
CA THR A 972 -1.35 -16.20 -44.42
C THR A 972 -1.02 -15.48 -45.74
N LYS A 973 0.22 -15.62 -46.24
CA LYS A 973 0.79 -14.99 -47.44
C LYS A 973 0.93 -13.45 -47.38
N THR A 974 -0.01 -12.73 -46.76
CA THR A 974 0.03 -11.26 -46.68
C THR A 974 -0.15 -10.74 -45.26
N VAL A 975 0.50 -9.60 -44.97
CA VAL A 975 0.37 -8.87 -43.69
C VAL A 975 -1.06 -8.37 -43.48
N ALA A 976 -1.77 -7.97 -44.54
CA ALA A 976 -3.16 -7.53 -44.46
C ALA A 976 -4.09 -8.63 -43.90
N LYS A 977 -3.90 -9.89 -44.34
CA LYS A 977 -4.65 -11.03 -43.80
C LYS A 977 -4.35 -11.26 -42.31
N VAL A 978 -3.10 -11.05 -41.88
CA VAL A 978 -2.73 -11.13 -40.45
C VAL A 978 -3.50 -10.12 -39.62
N PHE A 979 -3.58 -8.86 -40.04
CA PHE A 979 -4.34 -7.84 -39.31
C PHE A 979 -5.86 -8.07 -39.36
N LYS A 980 -6.39 -8.64 -40.46
CA LYS A 980 -7.81 -9.04 -40.54
C LYS A 980 -8.16 -10.13 -39.52
N MET A 981 -7.28 -11.13 -39.34
CA MET A 981 -7.47 -12.26 -38.41
C MET A 981 -7.15 -11.87 -36.95
N GLY A 982 -5.98 -11.27 -36.73
CA GLY A 982 -5.49 -10.89 -35.40
C GLY A 982 -6.09 -9.62 -34.83
N GLY A 983 -6.94 -8.91 -35.59
CA GLY A 983 -7.32 -7.53 -35.31
C GLY A 983 -6.18 -6.56 -35.60
N ASN A 984 -6.50 -5.27 -35.71
CA ASN A 984 -5.49 -4.25 -36.00
C ASN A 984 -4.31 -4.38 -35.03
N ASP A 985 -4.56 -4.62 -33.74
CA ASP A 985 -3.56 -4.74 -32.66
C ASP A 985 -3.01 -6.14 -32.40
N LEU A 986 -3.29 -7.12 -33.26
CA LEU A 986 -2.79 -8.50 -33.10
C LEU A 986 -3.22 -9.16 -31.77
N SER A 987 -4.34 -8.71 -31.19
CA SER A 987 -4.90 -9.20 -29.94
C SER A 987 -5.71 -10.49 -30.07
N LYS A 988 -6.19 -10.83 -31.27
CA LYS A 988 -6.98 -12.04 -31.53
C LYS A 988 -6.09 -13.22 -31.95
N PRO A 989 -6.41 -14.46 -31.55
CA PRO A 989 -5.64 -15.63 -31.93
C PRO A 989 -5.73 -15.87 -33.44
N ILE A 990 -4.59 -15.85 -34.12
CA ILE A 990 -4.52 -16.17 -35.56
C ILE A 990 -4.55 -17.70 -35.74
N GLY A 991 -3.96 -18.43 -34.79
CA GLY A 991 -3.77 -19.89 -34.82
C GLY A 991 -5.04 -20.74 -34.76
N ASN A 992 -6.18 -20.18 -34.33
CA ASN A 992 -7.46 -20.92 -34.30
C ASN A 992 -8.02 -21.18 -35.71
N THR A 993 -7.59 -20.41 -36.71
CA THR A 993 -8.07 -20.53 -38.11
C THR A 993 -7.05 -21.19 -39.04
N LYS A 994 -5.76 -21.21 -38.67
CA LYS A 994 -4.68 -21.83 -39.45
C LYS A 994 -3.61 -22.45 -38.55
N LYS A 995 -3.25 -23.72 -38.82
CA LYS A 995 -2.16 -24.41 -38.11
C LYS A 995 -0.83 -23.69 -38.31
N SER A 996 -0.06 -23.53 -37.23
CA SER A 996 1.28 -22.96 -37.29
C SER A 996 2.22 -23.86 -38.08
N ALA A 997 3.06 -23.28 -38.95
CA ALA A 997 4.10 -23.99 -39.68
C ALA A 997 5.14 -24.69 -38.79
N ILE A 998 5.22 -24.33 -37.50
CA ILE A 998 6.25 -24.77 -36.55
C ILE A 998 5.63 -25.60 -35.42
N GLY A 999 4.32 -25.87 -35.47
CA GLY A 999 3.62 -26.66 -34.43
C GLY A 999 3.45 -25.96 -33.08
N ILE A 1000 3.85 -24.69 -32.94
CA ILE A 1000 3.72 -23.91 -31.70
C ILE A 1000 2.42 -23.10 -31.72
N THR A 1001 1.40 -23.62 -31.04
CA THR A 1001 0.10 -22.95 -30.82
C THR A 1001 -0.01 -22.38 -29.41
N ASP A 1002 -0.82 -21.33 -29.24
CA ASP A 1002 -1.18 -20.84 -27.91
C ASP A 1002 -2.21 -21.80 -27.28
N LYS A 1003 -2.14 -22.03 -25.96
CA LYS A 1003 -3.11 -22.88 -25.24
C LYS A 1003 -4.51 -22.27 -25.31
N ASP A 1004 -5.55 -23.09 -25.41
CA ASP A 1004 -6.93 -22.69 -25.77
C ASP A 1004 -7.65 -21.68 -24.84
N ASN A 1005 -7.04 -21.24 -23.73
CA ASN A 1005 -7.61 -20.26 -22.80
C ASN A 1005 -6.69 -19.06 -22.50
N MET A 1006 -5.64 -18.82 -23.31
CA MET A 1006 -4.71 -17.72 -23.05
C MET A 1006 -5.15 -16.41 -23.70
N LYS A 1007 -5.51 -15.41 -22.89
CA LYS A 1007 -5.85 -14.06 -23.37
C LYS A 1007 -4.62 -13.39 -24.00
N ILE A 1008 -4.59 -13.33 -25.32
CA ILE A 1008 -3.50 -12.67 -26.07
C ILE A 1008 -3.57 -11.16 -25.82
N LYS A 1009 -2.45 -10.59 -25.36
CA LYS A 1009 -2.37 -9.15 -25.12
C LYS A 1009 -2.23 -8.42 -26.46
N PRO A 1010 -2.92 -7.28 -26.65
CA PRO A 1010 -2.76 -6.46 -27.83
C PRO A 1010 -1.33 -5.92 -27.92
N VAL A 1011 -0.78 -5.83 -29.13
CA VAL A 1011 0.41 -5.03 -29.44
C VAL A 1011 -0.07 -3.60 -29.72
N THR A 1012 -0.53 -2.92 -28.68
CA THR A 1012 -1.04 -1.54 -28.79
C THR A 1012 0.00 -0.52 -28.37
N TYR A 1013 0.15 0.49 -29.23
CA TYR A 1013 0.41 1.85 -28.79
C TYR A 1013 -0.19 2.84 -29.79
N ASP A 1014 -1.51 2.80 -29.89
CA ASP A 1014 -2.28 3.82 -30.62
C ASP A 1014 -3.20 4.55 -29.64
N ARG A 1015 -3.82 5.64 -30.11
CA ARG A 1015 -4.73 6.64 -29.46
C ARG A 1015 -5.57 6.23 -28.23
N TYR A 1016 -5.71 4.94 -27.91
CA TYR A 1016 -6.67 4.34 -26.99
C TYR A 1016 -6.07 3.65 -25.75
N TRP A 1017 -4.74 3.54 -25.60
CA TRP A 1017 -4.10 3.11 -24.34
C TRP A 1017 -3.54 4.33 -23.59
N LYS A 1018 -3.82 4.46 -22.28
CA LYS A 1018 -3.30 5.58 -21.46
C LYS A 1018 -1.76 5.55 -21.50
N MET A 1019 -1.14 6.45 -22.29
CA MET A 1019 0.31 6.70 -22.17
C MET A 1019 0.60 6.96 -20.69
N PRO A 1020 1.73 6.48 -20.15
CA PRO A 1020 2.19 6.95 -18.85
C PRO A 1020 2.12 8.47 -18.81
N GLU A 1021 1.54 9.02 -17.75
CA GLU A 1021 1.42 10.47 -17.62
C GLU A 1021 2.78 11.12 -17.85
N ARG A 1022 2.78 12.28 -18.52
CA ARG A 1022 4.01 13.02 -18.73
C ARG A 1022 4.58 13.35 -17.34
N LYS A 1023 5.70 12.73 -16.97
CA LYS A 1023 6.43 13.10 -15.76
C LYS A 1023 6.79 14.58 -15.88
N GLY A 1024 6.52 15.35 -14.81
CA GLY A 1024 6.68 16.80 -14.81
C GLY A 1024 8.10 17.22 -15.19
N LEU A 1025 8.21 18.24 -16.05
CA LEU A 1025 9.48 18.74 -16.60
C LEU A 1025 10.31 19.60 -15.62
N LYS A 1026 9.71 20.06 -14.52
CA LYS A 1026 10.34 20.99 -13.58
C LYS A 1026 10.81 20.25 -12.33
N LEU A 1027 12.09 20.39 -12.00
CA LEU A 1027 12.56 20.14 -10.64
C LEU A 1027 12.11 21.33 -9.77
N THR A 1028 11.61 21.06 -8.57
CA THR A 1028 11.43 22.10 -7.55
C THR A 1028 12.81 22.68 -7.20
N ASN A 1029 12.88 23.95 -6.79
CA ASN A 1029 14.16 24.59 -6.49
C ASN A 1029 14.94 23.94 -5.33
N SER A 1030 14.25 23.13 -4.51
CA SER A 1030 14.74 22.42 -3.32
C SER A 1030 14.71 20.89 -3.49
N TRP A 1031 14.82 20.37 -4.72
CA TRP A 1031 14.62 18.94 -4.97
C TRP A 1031 15.75 18.08 -4.37
N LYS A 1032 15.38 17.27 -3.36
CA LYS A 1032 16.21 16.24 -2.74
C LYS A 1032 15.61 14.85 -3.02
N PRO A 1033 16.42 13.77 -2.98
CA PRO A 1033 15.92 12.40 -3.05
C PRO A 1033 14.83 12.15 -2.01
N GLU A 1034 13.79 11.41 -2.35
CA GLU A 1034 12.60 11.23 -1.48
C GLU A 1034 12.95 10.58 -0.11
N TYR A 1035 13.99 9.74 -0.05
CA TYR A 1035 14.51 9.23 1.23
C TYR A 1035 15.25 10.31 2.05
N LEU A 1036 15.93 11.27 1.43
CA LEU A 1036 16.50 12.41 2.16
C LEU A 1036 15.41 13.40 2.62
N VAL A 1037 14.34 13.57 1.83
CA VAL A 1037 13.19 14.40 2.24
C VAL A 1037 12.41 13.75 3.39
N SER A 1038 12.22 12.44 3.37
CA SER A 1038 11.56 11.71 4.47
C SER A 1038 12.40 11.75 5.75
N THR A 1039 13.73 11.62 5.66
CA THR A 1039 14.59 11.88 6.83
C THR A 1039 14.56 13.34 7.29
N GLU A 1040 14.23 14.34 6.44
CA GLU A 1040 14.13 15.76 6.86
C GLU A 1040 12.86 16.02 7.65
N ASN A 1041 11.79 15.28 7.33
CA ASN A 1041 10.49 15.40 7.99
C ASN A 1041 10.33 14.42 9.17
N ASN A 1042 11.41 13.77 9.64
CA ASN A 1042 11.37 12.65 10.59
C ASN A 1042 10.32 11.57 10.22
N ASP A 1043 10.08 11.39 8.92
CA ASP A 1043 9.09 10.48 8.37
C ASP A 1043 9.70 9.10 8.16
N MET A 1044 9.98 8.42 9.27
CA MET A 1044 10.59 7.09 9.33
C MET A 1044 9.90 6.08 8.42
N GLU A 1045 8.58 6.15 8.33
CA GLU A 1045 7.78 5.19 7.57
C GLU A 1045 7.89 5.41 6.06
N SER A 1046 7.86 6.68 5.61
CA SER A 1046 8.13 7.02 4.21
C SER A 1046 9.58 6.69 3.83
N PHE A 1047 10.52 6.92 4.74
CA PHE A 1047 11.91 6.57 4.55
C PHE A 1047 12.13 5.05 4.41
N LEU A 1048 11.58 4.28 5.35
CA LEU A 1048 11.60 2.82 5.35
C LEU A 1048 10.93 2.27 4.10
N LYS A 1049 9.80 2.86 3.68
CA LYS A 1049 9.10 2.53 2.43
C LYS A 1049 9.95 2.84 1.20
N HIS A 1050 10.63 3.97 1.15
CA HIS A 1050 11.51 4.31 0.02
C HIS A 1050 12.76 3.42 -0.04
N ILE A 1051 13.33 3.08 1.11
CA ILE A 1051 14.43 2.12 1.21
C ILE A 1051 13.96 0.71 0.82
N THR A 1052 12.84 0.22 1.37
CA THR A 1052 12.28 -1.09 0.98
C THR A 1052 11.87 -1.11 -0.49
N GLU A 1053 11.20 -0.08 -1.02
CA GLU A 1053 10.87 0.02 -2.45
C GLU A 1053 12.12 0.10 -3.35
N SER A 1054 13.21 0.72 -2.88
CA SER A 1054 14.51 0.73 -3.57
C SER A 1054 15.33 -0.56 -3.37
N ILE A 1055 14.99 -1.37 -2.36
CA ILE A 1055 15.57 -2.69 -2.08
C ILE A 1055 14.82 -3.78 -2.86
N PHE A 1056 13.53 -3.57 -3.15
CA PHE A 1056 12.68 -4.50 -3.91
C PHE A 1056 12.56 -4.19 -5.42
N LYS A 1057 12.82 -2.95 -5.88
CA LYS A 1057 12.97 -2.60 -7.31
C LYS A 1057 14.38 -2.85 -7.80
#